data_AF-A0A5S9IM49-F1
#
_entry.id   AF-A0A5S9IM49-F1
#
_cell.length_a   1.000
_cell.length_b   1.000
_cell.length_c   1.000
_cell.angle_alpha   90.00
_cell.angle_beta   90.00
_cell.angle_gamma   90.00
#
_symmetry.space_group_name_H-M   'P 1'
#
loop_
_entity.id
_entity.type
_entity.pdbx_description
1 polymer ?
#
loop_
_entity_poly.entity_id
_entity_poly.type
_entity_poly.pdbx_seq_one_letter_code
_entity_poly.pdbx_strand_id
1 'polypeptide(L)'
;MEKIKQLQNKGVIIPFPQMVFVGEEVHVENIEPRVTLHPGVRVTGEKTLLGANSELGKEHGGIYKNVCCGRNVTLGSGSYNNSVFLNHVEIRSGAEMRKGTLFMEHARAAHTVGCKMTIVGMYATLGSLINFCDIYVSGGSDKPYAFSEIGSGAVHYNFTPEGLKFGSLVGPGVLGEMLGVFPRVFVGGQTQIIAPCQIGSGSLIPAGVAVREKVAANTMAVSSPVKPGHKPYYSELLTNVREKLLMTTELILHYTLLENYFREVRCAYAQYHNDKFLEKLYIASANSIRSNITERTKWLFEKTEKGHDLHLTAKLTNSLTIHRDLQNKNWKKKAAFHRKNIEEHHMILTTQESLYQKVKSLSQIKASLPTFHFDKSSFCECISDLDTNTKKQICQIWQTILREQQQELRTTMEKKMSEPTPNSKISDHLEILRNKQQLIVDFRHLSNNLGIVNDGNKYNAHEIDATLGTNSHEVIHHLTSLDDAMVIDWKLLRDFVASTSDWKGFVDKSLFRLHGTDGIRGNVHYLDAHVPYADAIVRYIKLGDITPQLCYLLAYASVQAFEAIYKTTAVVGIGKDTRDLYCNDPLRSDCLYTALQEGIAAAGHSVYDLGTMPIANAPYVLASEMPQQNPINILLYKSASHNPASQDGLKIFIRDEQGRFVKAMSNMENAITALMFYHASDIQRSSTSEVLCLQEEAQKVFTSVVTQQQNLPGKTTQDVAIICDLSHGALSATHYKEALQLAIQKCGIDSIDWVGDKPNGLNINNNSGDDRVGAGHFENIEHLTRSDIEPGGKYNGFPALKKLFAYKDKPQTTAFAIFMDGDGDRGITAVYNPQLDIAHIFDGDKSLFLQIRSAVNHKSLPVGTVIAFTVDSSIPFMNAMKNCVRQLHPVDFVMSENVRNDKVNLCITPIGDKYILQQQSLGGEKSGHIIRCNRVISQDKEHDVYVGNGFLANIHTVFSILDLLTTQRDFSQISELYPTPKSISVYVYFVKKELWYYESPLWQKIVACIQQHFSDYTLLQTKFAQEPDTLFFCSSQNDVFEFSITARPSGTENKMGVKFSGTAQNIEAFTDISEEIFFVLAHEMKNSDLSATQIENKVLHLLTQDKQNIVDIQNALIPEENAIETAQFFAVVEALAKQKLVSYDGKSITRSPRGQKYLGDA
;
A
#
# COMPACT_ATOMS: atom_id res chain seq x y z
N MET A 1 -2.75 -0.97 77.89
CA MET A 1 -2.20 0.18 78.65
C MET A 1 -0.72 0.04 78.96
N GLU A 2 -0.22 -1.15 79.29
CA GLU A 2 1.20 -1.38 79.61
C GLU A 2 2.17 -0.97 78.47
N LYS A 3 1.88 -1.36 77.23
CA LYS A 3 2.69 -1.01 76.05
C LYS A 3 2.74 0.50 75.76
N ILE A 4 1.63 1.21 76.01
CA ILE A 4 1.57 2.68 75.91
C ILE A 4 2.52 3.33 76.93
N LYS A 5 2.54 2.83 78.18
CA LYS A 5 3.49 3.31 79.21
C LYS A 5 4.94 3.04 78.81
N GLN A 6 5.24 1.85 78.27
CA GLN A 6 6.59 1.52 77.78
C GLN A 6 7.05 2.50 76.69
N LEU A 7 6.17 2.87 75.77
CA LEU A 7 6.45 3.85 74.72
C LEU A 7 6.65 5.27 75.27
N GLN A 8 5.80 5.72 76.18
CA GLN A 8 5.97 7.02 76.84
C GLN A 8 7.30 7.09 77.61
N ASN A 9 7.68 6.03 78.32
CA ASN A 9 8.97 5.94 79.02
C ASN A 9 10.17 5.99 78.05
N LYS A 10 9.99 5.48 76.83
CA LYS A 10 10.99 5.58 75.75
C LYS A 10 11.07 6.97 75.11
N GLY A 11 10.18 7.89 75.48
CA GLY A 11 10.14 9.26 74.96
C GLY A 11 9.20 9.47 73.77
N VAL A 12 8.25 8.55 73.53
CA VAL A 12 7.16 8.75 72.55
C VAL A 12 6.12 9.71 73.13
N ILE A 13 5.71 10.69 72.33
CA ILE A 13 4.74 11.72 72.72
C ILE A 13 3.34 11.21 72.41
N ILE A 14 2.57 10.91 73.46
CA ILE A 14 1.18 10.44 73.35
C ILE A 14 0.32 11.40 74.18
N PRO A 15 -0.20 12.50 73.61
CA PRO A 15 -0.87 13.55 74.36
C PRO A 15 -2.13 13.07 75.10
N PHE A 16 -2.87 12.12 74.52
CA PHE A 16 -4.08 11.54 75.12
C PHE A 16 -4.03 9.99 75.07
N PRO A 17 -3.32 9.34 76.01
CA PRO A 17 -3.08 7.88 76.02
C PRO A 17 -4.34 7.02 75.89
N GLN A 18 -5.46 7.46 76.48
CA GLN A 18 -6.75 6.77 76.46
C GLN A 18 -7.43 6.74 75.08
N MET A 19 -6.98 7.59 74.14
CA MET A 19 -7.51 7.67 72.77
C MET A 19 -6.59 7.01 71.73
N VAL A 20 -5.51 6.37 72.16
CA VAL A 20 -4.55 5.69 71.29
C VAL A 20 -4.59 4.19 71.57
N PHE A 21 -4.59 3.39 70.51
CA PHE A 21 -4.47 1.94 70.60
C PHE A 21 -3.14 1.49 69.99
N VAL A 22 -2.40 0.66 70.72
CA VAL A 22 -1.20 -0.01 70.22
C VAL A 22 -1.36 -1.52 70.44
N GLY A 23 -1.29 -2.29 69.35
CA GLY A 23 -1.43 -3.74 69.39
C GLY A 23 -0.28 -4.44 70.12
N GLU A 24 -0.54 -5.63 70.66
CA GLU A 24 0.47 -6.41 71.40
C GLU A 24 1.60 -6.92 70.50
N GLU A 25 1.32 -7.10 69.22
CA GLU A 25 2.31 -7.46 68.21
C GLU A 25 3.31 -6.33 67.90
N VAL A 26 3.05 -5.08 68.33
CA VAL A 26 3.94 -3.95 68.05
C VAL A 26 5.16 -3.98 68.97
N HIS A 27 6.35 -3.96 68.35
CA HIS A 27 7.66 -3.99 69.00
C HIS A 27 8.10 -2.58 69.43
N VAL A 28 8.24 -2.36 70.74
CA VAL A 28 8.60 -1.05 71.32
C VAL A 28 9.98 -0.58 70.86
N GLU A 29 10.92 -1.50 70.68
CA GLU A 29 12.27 -1.30 70.15
C GLU A 29 12.27 -0.66 68.75
N ASN A 30 11.24 -0.90 67.93
CA ASN A 30 11.12 -0.38 66.56
C ASN A 30 10.51 1.04 66.50
N ILE A 31 10.18 1.66 67.64
CA ILE A 31 9.65 3.03 67.70
C ILE A 31 10.70 3.94 68.33
N GLU A 32 11.26 4.88 67.58
CA GLU A 32 12.25 5.85 68.09
C GLU A 32 11.60 6.89 69.04
N PRO A 33 12.38 7.53 69.93
CA PRO A 33 11.89 8.63 70.75
C PRO A 33 11.39 9.81 69.89
N ARG A 34 10.55 10.66 70.48
CA ARG A 34 9.94 11.86 69.85
C ARG A 34 8.95 11.58 68.70
N VAL A 35 8.57 10.33 68.46
CA VAL A 35 7.37 10.02 67.67
C VAL A 35 6.14 10.57 68.38
N THR A 36 5.24 11.22 67.65
CA THR A 36 3.96 11.73 68.18
C THR A 36 2.80 10.90 67.66
N LEU A 37 2.03 10.30 68.58
CA LEU A 37 0.78 9.60 68.27
C LEU A 37 -0.40 10.47 68.71
N HIS A 38 -1.07 11.10 67.73
CA HIS A 38 -2.23 11.97 67.98
C HIS A 38 -3.47 11.19 68.43
N PRO A 39 -4.49 11.85 69.04
CA PRO A 39 -5.73 11.19 69.45
C PRO A 39 -6.42 10.44 68.31
N GLY A 40 -6.97 9.25 68.59
CA GLY A 40 -7.66 8.41 67.60
C GLY A 40 -6.74 7.55 66.73
N VAL A 41 -5.43 7.54 67.00
CA VAL A 41 -4.46 6.68 66.32
C VAL A 41 -4.57 5.23 66.81
N ARG A 42 -4.58 4.29 65.86
CA ARG A 42 -4.49 2.85 66.10
C ARG A 42 -3.28 2.28 65.37
N VAL A 43 -2.27 1.85 66.12
CA VAL A 43 -1.03 1.24 65.58
C VAL A 43 -1.07 -0.27 65.80
N THR A 44 -0.89 -1.05 64.74
CA THR A 44 -0.95 -2.52 64.77
C THR A 44 0.05 -3.15 63.82
N GLY A 45 0.37 -4.42 64.01
CA GLY A 45 1.21 -5.23 63.15
C GLY A 45 2.69 -5.26 63.58
N GLU A 46 3.25 -6.47 63.55
CA GLU A 46 4.63 -6.80 63.96
C GLU A 46 5.71 -6.05 63.17
N LYS A 47 5.41 -5.63 61.93
CA LYS A 47 6.37 -4.96 61.04
C LYS A 47 6.41 -3.44 61.24
N THR A 48 5.71 -2.93 62.25
CA THR A 48 5.67 -1.48 62.51
C THR A 48 7.04 -0.94 62.89
N LEU A 49 7.44 0.16 62.26
CA LEU A 49 8.71 0.86 62.46
C LEU A 49 8.45 2.37 62.35
N LEU A 50 8.73 3.15 63.40
CA LEU A 50 8.42 4.59 63.44
C LEU A 50 9.65 5.41 63.85
N GLY A 51 10.09 6.32 62.99
CA GLY A 51 11.29 7.12 63.19
C GLY A 51 11.07 8.40 63.99
N ALA A 52 12.14 8.92 64.59
CA ALA A 52 12.10 10.08 65.47
C ALA A 52 11.47 11.32 64.80
N ASN A 53 10.80 12.13 65.62
CA ASN A 53 10.10 13.36 65.22
C ASN A 53 8.96 13.17 64.20
N SER A 54 8.54 11.93 63.95
CA SER A 54 7.42 11.66 63.04
C SER A 54 6.07 11.81 63.76
N GLU A 55 5.08 12.35 63.05
CA GLU A 55 3.72 12.59 63.55
C GLU A 55 2.72 11.67 62.83
N LEU A 56 1.94 10.91 63.58
CA LEU A 56 0.88 10.05 63.05
C LEU A 56 -0.49 10.57 63.53
N GLY A 57 -1.44 10.63 62.59
CA GLY A 57 -2.84 10.95 62.86
C GLY A 57 -3.11 12.44 63.07
N LYS A 58 -2.23 13.30 62.55
CA LYS A 58 -2.40 14.76 62.63
C LYS A 58 -3.79 15.16 62.11
N GLU A 59 -4.44 16.08 62.80
CA GLU A 59 -5.81 16.58 62.60
C GLU A 59 -6.95 15.62 63.04
N HIS A 60 -6.98 14.33 62.67
CA HIS A 60 -8.17 13.47 62.87
C HIS A 60 -7.92 11.97 63.18
N GLY A 61 -6.76 11.57 63.71
CA GLY A 61 -6.46 10.17 64.06
C GLY A 61 -6.29 9.23 62.85
N GLY A 62 -6.28 7.91 63.01
CA GLY A 62 -6.13 6.99 61.86
C GLY A 62 -5.73 5.56 62.21
N ILE A 63 -5.74 4.69 61.20
CA ILE A 63 -5.34 3.27 61.33
C ILE A 63 -4.01 3.04 60.64
N TYR A 64 -3.02 2.56 61.38
CA TYR A 64 -1.66 2.32 60.92
C TYR A 64 -1.30 0.86 61.20
N LYS A 65 -1.34 0.02 60.15
CA LYS A 65 -1.06 -1.41 60.23
C LYS A 65 0.21 -1.78 59.44
N ASN A 66 1.24 -2.30 60.11
CA ASN A 66 2.53 -2.62 59.49
C ASN A 66 3.10 -1.43 58.70
N VAL A 67 3.04 -0.23 59.29
CA VAL A 67 3.57 0.99 58.67
C VAL A 67 5.02 1.14 59.08
N CYS A 68 5.89 1.36 58.09
CA CYS A 68 7.29 1.71 58.31
C CYS A 68 7.49 3.17 57.88
N CYS A 69 7.68 4.09 58.81
CA CYS A 69 8.03 5.47 58.49
C CYS A 69 9.40 5.86 59.03
N GLY A 70 10.12 6.65 58.25
CA GLY A 70 11.40 7.25 58.62
C GLY A 70 11.28 8.37 59.64
N ARG A 71 12.34 9.16 59.77
CA ARG A 71 12.39 10.32 60.66
C ARG A 71 11.75 11.53 60.01
N ASN A 72 11.19 12.41 60.84
CA ASN A 72 10.54 13.66 60.41
C ASN A 72 9.40 13.44 59.40
N VAL A 73 8.69 12.31 59.48
CA VAL A 73 7.56 11.99 58.60
C VAL A 73 6.26 12.48 59.20
N THR A 74 5.42 13.13 58.41
CA THR A 74 4.04 13.49 58.83
C THR A 74 3.04 12.63 58.07
N LEU A 75 2.33 11.76 58.78
CA LEU A 75 1.22 10.99 58.24
C LEU A 75 -0.09 11.50 58.85
N GLY A 76 -0.86 12.27 58.06
CA GLY A 76 -2.19 12.75 58.42
C GLY A 76 -3.20 11.62 58.58
N SER A 77 -4.45 11.98 58.84
CA SER A 77 -5.51 10.99 59.08
C SER A 77 -5.79 10.06 57.90
N GLY A 78 -6.32 8.87 58.20
CA GLY A 78 -6.69 7.89 57.16
C GLY A 78 -6.38 6.44 57.53
N SER A 79 -6.20 5.61 56.51
CA SER A 79 -5.89 4.19 56.61
C SER A 79 -4.57 3.87 55.92
N TYR A 80 -3.61 3.35 56.66
CA TYR A 80 -2.26 3.02 56.21
C TYR A 80 -1.99 1.55 56.52
N ASN A 81 -1.71 0.76 55.49
CA ASN A 81 -1.65 -0.68 55.61
C ASN A 81 -0.53 -1.28 54.75
N ASN A 82 0.48 -1.88 55.39
CA ASN A 82 1.66 -2.47 54.76
C ASN A 82 2.36 -1.50 53.77
N SER A 83 2.66 -0.28 54.24
CA SER A 83 3.23 0.80 53.43
C SER A 83 4.47 1.41 54.09
N VAL A 84 5.34 2.00 53.26
CA VAL A 84 6.64 2.51 53.67
C VAL A 84 6.79 3.98 53.27
N PHE A 85 7.32 4.81 54.18
CA PHE A 85 7.51 6.24 53.98
C PHE A 85 8.92 6.62 54.47
N LEU A 86 9.78 7.13 53.60
CA LEU A 86 11.15 7.51 53.97
C LEU A 86 11.18 8.88 54.66
N ASN A 87 12.37 9.33 55.03
CA ASN A 87 12.54 10.54 55.83
C ASN A 87 11.88 11.77 55.17
N HIS A 88 11.31 12.64 55.98
CA HIS A 88 10.69 13.89 55.53
C HIS A 88 9.47 13.77 54.59
N VAL A 89 8.88 12.58 54.46
CA VAL A 89 7.62 12.42 53.73
C VAL A 89 6.47 13.13 54.45
N GLU A 90 5.61 13.81 53.68
CA GLU A 90 4.42 14.48 54.19
C GLU A 90 3.17 14.04 53.44
N ILE A 91 2.23 13.44 54.16
CA ILE A 91 0.92 13.00 53.66
C ILE A 91 -0.16 13.74 54.46
N ARG A 92 -1.02 14.50 53.78
CA ARG A 92 -2.13 15.22 54.42
C ARG A 92 -3.32 14.29 54.73
N SER A 93 -4.38 14.84 55.30
CA SER A 93 -5.52 14.09 55.83
C SER A 93 -6.35 13.33 54.78
N GLY A 94 -7.01 12.25 55.23
CA GLY A 94 -7.90 11.41 54.41
C GLY A 94 -7.22 10.40 53.49
N ALA A 95 -5.98 10.00 53.77
CA ALA A 95 -5.22 9.10 52.89
C ALA A 95 -5.67 7.62 52.99
N GLU A 96 -5.55 6.88 51.89
CA GLU A 96 -5.72 5.42 51.85
C GLU A 96 -4.48 4.76 51.24
N MET A 97 -3.52 4.42 52.08
CA MET A 97 -2.23 3.83 51.67
C MET A 97 -2.26 2.31 51.87
N ARG A 98 -2.16 1.55 50.79
CA ARG A 98 -2.27 0.08 50.79
C ARG A 98 -0.95 -0.59 50.47
N LYS A 99 -0.94 -1.94 50.57
CA LYS A 99 0.25 -2.78 50.38
C LYS A 99 1.08 -2.41 49.14
N GLY A 100 2.40 -2.50 49.28
CA GLY A 100 3.35 -2.22 48.19
C GLY A 100 3.50 -0.74 47.85
N THR A 101 3.02 0.15 48.73
CA THR A 101 3.22 1.59 48.57
C THR A 101 4.53 2.02 49.24
N LEU A 102 5.33 2.82 48.52
CA LEU A 102 6.58 3.41 48.99
C LEU A 102 6.61 4.89 48.60
N PHE A 103 6.79 5.78 49.58
CA PHE A 103 7.14 7.18 49.35
C PHE A 103 8.59 7.39 49.77
N MET A 104 9.42 7.91 48.86
CA MET A 104 10.82 8.20 49.13
C MET A 104 11.00 9.58 49.75
N GLU A 105 12.25 9.94 50.08
CA GLU A 105 12.56 11.13 50.86
C GLU A 105 11.92 12.40 50.29
N HIS A 106 11.36 13.23 51.17
CA HIS A 106 10.71 14.50 50.81
C HIS A 106 9.52 14.42 49.86
N ALA A 107 9.03 13.21 49.51
CA ALA A 107 7.82 13.08 48.71
C ALA A 107 6.60 13.61 49.47
N ARG A 108 5.66 14.22 48.74
CA ARG A 108 4.47 14.85 49.31
C ARG A 108 3.20 14.33 48.69
N ALA A 109 2.16 14.19 49.50
CA ALA A 109 0.80 13.96 49.04
C ALA A 109 -0.17 14.90 49.75
N ALA A 110 -1.03 15.55 48.96
CA ALA A 110 -2.09 16.37 49.51
C ALA A 110 -3.22 15.52 50.12
N HIS A 111 -4.40 16.10 50.34
CA HIS A 111 -5.48 15.41 51.06
C HIS A 111 -6.23 14.42 50.15
N THR A 112 -6.76 13.36 50.76
CA THR A 112 -7.59 12.36 50.08
C THR A 112 -6.86 11.65 48.92
N VAL A 113 -5.67 11.12 49.21
CA VAL A 113 -4.85 10.37 48.25
C VAL A 113 -4.90 8.88 48.56
N GLY A 114 -5.29 8.09 47.57
CA GLY A 114 -5.31 6.63 47.61
C GLY A 114 -4.15 6.03 46.81
N CYS A 115 -3.33 5.20 47.46
CA CYS A 115 -2.21 4.50 46.81
C CYS A 115 -2.25 2.98 47.06
N LYS A 116 -1.86 2.19 46.06
CA LYS A 116 -1.62 0.74 46.19
C LYS A 116 -0.57 0.30 45.19
N MET A 117 0.40 -0.51 45.60
CA MET A 117 1.47 -0.94 44.68
C MET A 117 2.06 0.27 43.93
N THR A 118 2.35 1.34 44.67
CA THR A 118 2.70 2.65 44.08
C THR A 118 4.02 3.14 44.67
N ILE A 119 4.93 3.54 43.80
CA ILE A 119 6.22 4.11 44.20
C ILE A 119 6.21 5.59 43.86
N VAL A 120 6.49 6.43 44.84
CA VAL A 120 6.65 7.87 44.69
C VAL A 120 8.08 8.21 45.05
N GLY A 121 8.85 8.64 44.05
CA GLY A 121 10.27 8.95 44.16
C GLY A 121 10.56 10.22 44.97
N MET A 122 11.84 10.52 45.17
CA MET A 122 12.28 11.62 46.02
C MET A 122 11.70 12.97 45.57
N TYR A 123 11.23 13.81 46.49
CA TYR A 123 10.63 15.13 46.20
C TYR A 123 9.37 15.15 45.31
N ALA A 124 8.91 14.03 44.76
CA ALA A 124 7.73 14.00 43.92
C ALA A 124 6.48 14.42 44.72
N THR A 125 5.58 15.16 44.05
CA THR A 125 4.38 15.71 44.69
C THR A 125 3.12 15.17 44.03
N LEU A 126 2.23 14.61 44.84
CA LEU A 126 0.88 14.22 44.46
C LEU A 126 -0.13 15.26 45.00
N GLY A 127 -0.98 15.77 44.11
CA GLY A 127 -2.09 16.68 44.44
C GLY A 127 -3.21 16.00 45.23
N SER A 128 -4.33 16.69 45.39
CA SER A 128 -5.49 16.17 46.14
C SER A 128 -6.35 15.24 45.30
N LEU A 129 -7.16 14.38 45.94
CA LEU A 129 -8.15 13.54 45.26
C LEU A 129 -7.52 12.59 44.20
N ILE A 130 -6.38 11.99 44.55
CA ILE A 130 -5.62 11.09 43.68
C ILE A 130 -6.00 9.64 43.96
N ASN A 131 -6.17 8.83 42.92
CA ASN A 131 -6.23 7.37 43.05
C ASN A 131 -5.18 6.73 42.14
N PHE A 132 -4.03 6.41 42.73
CA PHE A 132 -2.87 5.84 42.05
C PHE A 132 -2.68 4.39 42.49
N CYS A 133 -2.88 3.47 41.56
CA CYS A 133 -2.66 2.05 41.81
C CYS A 133 -1.68 1.52 40.77
N ASP A 134 -0.61 0.84 41.15
CA ASP A 134 0.31 0.18 40.21
C ASP A 134 1.09 1.16 39.33
N ILE A 135 1.61 2.23 39.93
CA ILE A 135 2.33 3.28 39.20
C ILE A 135 3.63 3.66 39.91
N TYR A 136 4.68 3.89 39.14
CA TYR A 136 5.93 4.46 39.61
C TYR A 136 6.05 5.90 39.10
N VAL A 137 5.98 6.87 40.01
CA VAL A 137 6.30 8.27 39.75
C VAL A 137 7.72 8.55 40.20
N SER A 138 8.60 8.83 39.25
CA SER A 138 9.99 9.21 39.55
C SER A 138 10.08 10.58 40.19
N GLY A 139 11.06 10.71 41.08
CA GLY A 139 11.31 11.85 41.93
C GLY A 139 11.88 13.10 41.26
N GLY A 140 12.95 13.62 41.85
CA GLY A 140 13.66 14.82 41.42
C GLY A 140 14.64 15.29 42.48
N SER A 141 14.86 16.60 42.55
CA SER A 141 15.69 17.25 43.57
C SER A 141 14.93 18.34 44.32
N ASP A 142 15.55 18.87 45.36
CA ASP A 142 15.08 20.01 46.16
C ASP A 142 15.09 21.34 45.40
N LYS A 143 15.77 21.43 44.26
CA LYS A 143 15.78 22.62 43.42
C LYS A 143 14.35 22.98 43.02
N PRO A 144 13.97 24.28 43.11
CA PRO A 144 12.67 24.73 42.64
C PRO A 144 12.44 24.18 41.24
N TYR A 145 11.23 23.66 40.99
CA TYR A 145 10.82 23.21 39.66
C TYR A 145 11.54 21.96 39.11
N ALA A 146 12.35 21.26 39.91
CA ALA A 146 13.19 20.13 39.48
C ALA A 146 12.71 18.74 39.95
N PHE A 147 11.42 18.59 40.23
CA PHE A 147 10.78 17.32 40.62
C PHE A 147 9.47 17.11 39.88
N SER A 148 9.04 15.85 39.76
CA SER A 148 7.78 15.51 39.10
C SER A 148 6.57 15.90 39.95
N GLU A 149 5.57 16.49 39.30
CA GLU A 149 4.35 16.97 39.95
C GLU A 149 3.11 16.38 39.26
N ILE A 150 2.21 15.83 40.07
CA ILE A 150 0.92 15.28 39.66
C ILE A 150 -0.19 16.17 40.22
N GLY A 151 -0.93 16.83 39.35
CA GLY A 151 -2.04 17.71 39.70
C GLY A 151 -3.25 16.99 40.27
N SER A 152 -4.06 17.71 41.04
CA SER A 152 -5.23 17.19 41.75
C SER A 152 -6.26 16.52 40.84
N GLY A 153 -6.88 15.45 41.32
CA GLY A 153 -7.92 14.71 40.59
C GLY A 153 -7.38 13.79 39.49
N ALA A 154 -6.07 13.60 39.38
CA ALA A 154 -5.49 12.62 38.47
C ALA A 154 -5.77 11.18 38.93
N VAL A 155 -6.15 10.32 37.99
CA VAL A 155 -6.51 8.92 38.24
C VAL A 155 -5.69 8.01 37.33
N HIS A 156 -5.12 6.96 37.91
CA HIS A 156 -4.49 5.90 37.13
C HIS A 156 -5.46 4.71 36.97
N TYR A 157 -5.91 4.48 35.74
CA TYR A 157 -6.78 3.37 35.36
C TYR A 157 -5.93 2.15 35.01
N ASN A 158 -5.81 1.25 35.98
CA ASN A 158 -4.93 0.08 35.93
C ASN A 158 -5.63 -1.21 35.49
N PHE A 159 -6.97 -1.25 35.37
CA PHE A 159 -7.73 -2.42 34.94
C PHE A 159 -8.20 -2.30 33.49
N THR A 160 -8.11 -3.40 32.75
CA THR A 160 -8.73 -3.52 31.43
C THR A 160 -10.15 -4.08 31.53
N PRO A 161 -11.01 -3.84 30.51
CA PRO A 161 -12.35 -4.42 30.46
C PRO A 161 -12.37 -5.96 30.51
N GLU A 162 -11.29 -6.61 30.06
CA GLU A 162 -11.10 -8.06 30.08
C GLU A 162 -10.64 -8.56 31.46
N GLY A 163 -10.49 -7.68 32.46
CA GLY A 163 -10.11 -8.02 33.83
C GLY A 163 -8.61 -8.23 34.04
N LEU A 164 -7.76 -7.71 33.13
CA LEU A 164 -6.31 -7.66 33.32
C LEU A 164 -5.89 -6.42 34.08
N LYS A 165 -4.69 -6.45 34.67
CA LYS A 165 -4.16 -5.34 35.46
C LYS A 165 -2.73 -5.00 35.07
N PHE A 166 -2.49 -3.74 34.72
CA PHE A 166 -1.20 -3.24 34.26
C PHE A 166 -0.69 -2.07 35.11
N GLY A 167 0.61 -1.84 35.08
CA GLY A 167 1.24 -0.71 35.75
C GLY A 167 1.85 0.30 34.78
N SER A 168 2.18 1.48 35.29
CA SER A 168 2.72 2.59 34.49
C SER A 168 3.94 3.24 35.15
N LEU A 169 4.72 3.95 34.33
CA LEU A 169 5.92 4.68 34.73
C LEU A 169 5.81 6.15 34.33
N VAL A 170 6.10 7.06 35.26
CA VAL A 170 6.13 8.51 35.04
C VAL A 170 7.54 9.02 35.37
N GLY A 171 8.26 9.48 34.35
CA GLY A 171 9.65 9.92 34.45
C GLY A 171 10.66 8.80 34.12
N PRO A 172 11.95 8.97 34.47
CA PRO A 172 13.04 8.10 34.05
C PRO A 172 13.18 6.80 34.89
N GLY A 173 12.23 6.53 35.79
CA GLY A 173 12.26 5.39 36.71
C GLY A 173 13.40 5.44 37.70
N VAL A 174 14.05 4.29 37.92
CA VAL A 174 15.15 4.12 38.89
C VAL A 174 16.32 5.09 38.68
N LEU A 175 16.58 5.53 37.44
CA LEU A 175 17.62 6.52 37.17
C LEU A 175 17.35 7.85 37.88
N GLY A 176 16.08 8.23 38.00
CA GLY A 176 15.72 9.44 38.73
C GLY A 176 16.16 9.41 40.19
N GLU A 177 16.08 8.23 40.82
CA GLU A 177 16.43 8.03 42.23
C GLU A 177 17.93 7.78 42.45
N MET A 178 18.65 7.32 41.41
CA MET A 178 20.10 7.12 41.44
C MET A 178 20.89 8.39 41.12
N LEU A 179 20.32 9.29 40.31
CA LEU A 179 21.02 10.47 39.80
C LEU A 179 20.54 11.78 40.41
N GLY A 180 19.30 11.84 40.90
CA GLY A 180 18.69 13.05 41.47
C GLY A 180 18.48 14.21 40.48
N VAL A 181 18.91 14.07 39.22
CA VAL A 181 18.88 15.15 38.22
C VAL A 181 18.30 14.64 36.91
N PHE A 182 17.07 15.05 36.62
CA PHE A 182 16.41 14.83 35.33
C PHE A 182 15.34 15.89 35.09
N PRO A 183 14.94 16.14 33.82
CA PRO A 183 13.85 17.06 33.52
C PRO A 183 12.54 16.56 34.14
N ARG A 184 11.87 17.40 34.94
CA ARG A 184 10.63 17.02 35.63
C ARG A 184 9.54 16.57 34.67
N VAL A 185 8.62 15.76 35.18
CA VAL A 185 7.34 15.50 34.50
C VAL A 185 6.25 16.30 35.20
N PHE A 186 5.46 17.05 34.43
CA PHE A 186 4.29 17.74 34.95
C PHE A 186 3.03 17.11 34.38
N VAL A 187 2.17 16.58 35.26
CA VAL A 187 0.86 16.07 34.91
C VAL A 187 -0.21 17.00 35.48
N GLY A 188 -0.97 17.66 34.63
CA GLY A 188 -2.05 18.57 35.05
C GLY A 188 -3.16 17.84 35.82
N GLY A 189 -3.96 18.61 36.56
CA GLY A 189 -5.10 18.06 37.30
C GLY A 189 -6.16 17.42 36.41
N GLN A 190 -7.01 16.57 37.00
CA GLN A 190 -8.10 15.86 36.30
C GLN A 190 -7.62 14.99 35.11
N THR A 191 -6.37 14.55 35.14
CA THR A 191 -5.79 13.72 34.08
C THR A 191 -6.16 12.25 34.27
N GLN A 192 -6.49 11.57 33.17
CA GLN A 192 -6.73 10.13 33.15
C GLN A 192 -5.50 9.43 32.57
N ILE A 193 -4.74 8.71 33.40
CA ILE A 193 -3.60 7.90 32.93
C ILE A 193 -4.09 6.46 32.77
N ILE A 194 -4.01 5.90 31.57
CA ILE A 194 -4.56 4.58 31.26
C ILE A 194 -3.43 3.59 31.05
N ALA A 195 -3.41 2.53 31.87
CA ALA A 195 -2.31 1.57 31.90
C ALA A 195 -2.36 0.56 30.75
N PRO A 196 -1.20 0.02 30.34
CA PRO A 196 0.14 0.47 30.70
C PRO A 196 0.53 1.74 29.94
N CYS A 197 1.17 2.69 30.62
CA CYS A 197 1.69 3.92 30.03
C CYS A 197 3.11 4.22 30.54
N GLN A 198 3.92 4.86 29.69
CA GLN A 198 5.22 5.40 30.07
C GLN A 198 5.27 6.88 29.66
N ILE A 199 5.43 7.76 30.63
CA ILE A 199 5.54 9.21 30.41
C ILE A 199 7.00 9.61 30.56
N GLY A 200 7.64 10.03 29.47
CA GLY A 200 9.05 10.43 29.46
C GLY A 200 9.35 11.67 30.31
N SER A 201 10.62 11.82 30.69
CA SER A 201 11.12 13.00 31.40
C SER A 201 10.91 14.28 30.59
N GLY A 202 10.73 15.42 31.27
CA GLY A 202 10.57 16.72 30.61
C GLY A 202 9.21 16.92 29.93
N SER A 203 8.29 15.98 30.11
CA SER A 203 7.00 16.02 29.43
C SER A 203 5.94 16.80 30.21
N LEU A 204 5.05 17.44 29.46
CA LEU A 204 3.92 18.22 29.94
C LEU A 204 2.61 17.55 29.52
N ILE A 205 1.80 17.15 30.48
CA ILE A 205 0.41 16.73 30.25
C ILE A 205 -0.52 17.85 30.74
N PRO A 206 -1.28 18.51 29.85
CA PRO A 206 -2.26 19.52 30.27
C PRO A 206 -3.37 18.92 31.14
N ALA A 207 -4.04 19.75 31.93
CA ALA A 207 -5.16 19.33 32.77
C ALA A 207 -6.35 18.84 31.92
N GLY A 208 -7.09 17.86 32.45
CA GLY A 208 -8.31 17.31 31.83
C GLY A 208 -8.08 16.34 30.65
N VAL A 209 -6.84 15.94 30.39
CA VAL A 209 -6.46 15.09 29.26
C VAL A 209 -6.46 13.61 29.64
N ALA A 210 -6.70 12.73 28.66
CA ALA A 210 -6.51 11.28 28.82
C ALA A 210 -5.23 10.80 28.10
N VAL A 211 -4.31 10.20 28.85
CA VAL A 211 -3.07 9.62 28.34
C VAL A 211 -3.28 8.12 28.09
N ARG A 212 -3.18 7.70 26.83
CA ARG A 212 -3.51 6.33 26.37
C ARG A 212 -2.33 5.59 25.75
N GLU A 213 -1.27 6.31 25.43
CA GLU A 213 -0.10 5.81 24.70
C GLU A 213 1.17 6.31 25.38
N LYS A 214 2.32 5.77 24.98
CA LYS A 214 3.62 6.22 25.46
C LYS A 214 3.86 7.68 25.08
N VAL A 215 4.30 8.49 26.04
CA VAL A 215 4.65 9.91 25.82
C VAL A 215 6.17 10.01 25.77
N ALA A 216 6.70 10.50 24.64
CA ALA A 216 8.13 10.71 24.47
C ALA A 216 8.65 11.79 25.43
N ALA A 217 9.93 11.72 25.78
CA ALA A 217 10.57 12.73 26.63
C ALA A 217 10.59 14.11 25.96
N ASN A 218 10.53 15.17 26.77
CA ASN A 218 10.55 16.57 26.32
C ASN A 218 9.41 16.94 25.37
N THR A 219 8.23 16.33 25.54
CA THR A 219 7.05 16.61 24.68
C THR A 219 5.85 17.09 25.48
N MET A 220 4.98 17.86 24.83
CA MET A 220 3.64 18.14 25.33
C MET A 220 2.66 17.16 24.69
N ALA A 221 1.93 16.40 25.51
CA ALA A 221 0.93 15.46 25.00
C ALA A 221 -0.46 16.08 25.04
N VAL A 222 -1.03 16.33 23.86
CA VAL A 222 -2.41 16.82 23.70
C VAL A 222 -3.20 15.76 22.94
N SER A 223 -4.26 15.22 23.55
CA SER A 223 -5.14 14.26 22.90
C SER A 223 -6.47 14.91 22.51
N SER A 224 -6.92 14.72 21.26
CA SER A 224 -8.27 15.08 20.85
C SER A 224 -9.32 14.24 21.60
N PRO A 225 -10.50 14.79 21.94
CA PRO A 225 -11.60 14.01 22.50
C PRO A 225 -11.98 12.85 21.57
N VAL A 226 -12.27 11.68 22.16
CA VAL A 226 -12.79 10.54 21.39
C VAL A 226 -14.18 10.92 20.86
N LYS A 227 -14.39 10.78 19.54
CA LYS A 227 -15.70 11.04 18.94
C LYS A 227 -16.76 10.09 19.54
N PRO A 228 -17.93 10.61 19.99
CA PRO A 228 -19.02 9.76 20.45
C PRO A 228 -19.44 8.77 19.37
N GLY A 229 -19.70 7.52 19.75
CA GLY A 229 -20.18 6.50 18.82
C GLY A 229 -20.33 5.13 19.46
N HIS A 230 -21.05 4.26 18.77
CA HIS A 230 -21.25 2.87 19.16
C HIS A 230 -20.45 1.96 18.23
N LYS A 231 -19.72 1.01 18.82
CA LYS A 231 -18.97 -0.01 18.08
C LYS A 231 -19.26 -1.37 18.70
N PRO A 232 -19.24 -2.47 17.91
CA PRO A 232 -19.25 -3.81 18.46
C PRO A 232 -18.12 -3.98 19.48
N TYR A 233 -18.43 -4.55 20.63
CA TYR A 233 -17.51 -4.80 21.72
C TYR A 233 -17.38 -6.30 21.96
N TYR A 234 -16.15 -6.79 22.01
CA TYR A 234 -15.80 -8.18 22.27
C TYR A 234 -15.04 -8.24 23.59
N SER A 235 -15.68 -8.77 24.64
CA SER A 235 -15.19 -8.72 26.03
C SER A 235 -13.94 -9.54 26.31
N GLU A 236 -13.45 -10.33 25.35
CA GLU A 236 -12.26 -11.17 25.47
C GLU A 236 -11.21 -10.87 24.39
N LEU A 237 -11.39 -9.81 23.59
CA LEU A 237 -10.49 -9.44 22.51
C LEU A 237 -9.35 -8.55 23.01
N LEU A 238 -8.15 -9.12 23.12
CA LEU A 238 -6.94 -8.43 23.55
C LEU A 238 -6.12 -7.90 22.37
N THR A 239 -5.65 -6.67 22.47
CA THR A 239 -4.84 -6.01 21.44
C THR A 239 -3.53 -5.46 22.01
N ASN A 240 -2.52 -5.30 21.15
CA ASN A 240 -1.19 -4.75 21.49
C ASN A 240 -0.53 -5.50 22.66
N VAL A 241 -0.62 -6.83 22.65
CA VAL A 241 -0.19 -7.66 23.78
C VAL A 241 1.33 -7.67 23.93
N ARG A 242 2.06 -7.67 22.80
CA ARG A 242 3.53 -7.56 22.79
C ARG A 242 4.01 -6.31 23.53
N GLU A 243 3.40 -5.16 23.24
CA GLU A 243 3.76 -3.89 23.87
C GLU A 243 3.43 -3.89 25.36
N LYS A 244 2.25 -4.39 25.76
CA LYS A 244 1.86 -4.52 27.17
C LYS A 244 2.85 -5.39 27.96
N LEU A 245 3.32 -6.49 27.37
CA LEU A 245 4.34 -7.36 27.97
C LEU A 245 5.69 -6.64 28.10
N LEU A 246 6.15 -5.99 27.04
CA LEU A 246 7.43 -5.24 27.04
C LEU A 246 7.43 -4.11 28.08
N MET A 247 6.36 -3.33 28.15
CA MET A 247 6.25 -2.25 29.15
C MET A 247 6.19 -2.79 30.57
N THR A 248 5.47 -3.88 30.81
CA THR A 248 5.39 -4.49 32.14
C THR A 248 6.74 -5.06 32.57
N THR A 249 7.51 -5.64 31.65
CA THR A 249 8.85 -6.17 31.93
C THR A 249 9.89 -5.09 32.13
N GLU A 250 9.83 -3.98 31.38
CA GLU A 250 10.62 -2.77 31.64
C GLU A 250 10.33 -2.20 33.04
N LEU A 251 9.05 -2.15 33.44
CA LEU A 251 8.68 -1.73 34.79
C LEU A 251 9.23 -2.69 35.86
N ILE A 252 9.20 -4.01 35.62
CA ILE A 252 9.83 -5.01 36.50
C ILE A 252 11.33 -4.73 36.62
N LEU A 253 12.04 -4.45 35.53
CA LEU A 253 13.46 -4.12 35.55
C LEU A 253 13.76 -2.89 36.40
N HIS A 254 12.96 -1.82 36.24
CA HIS A 254 13.08 -0.64 37.09
C HIS A 254 12.89 -0.97 38.57
N TYR A 255 11.90 -1.80 38.91
CA TYR A 255 11.71 -2.25 40.29
C TYR A 255 12.85 -3.14 40.78
N THR A 256 13.37 -4.08 39.98
CA THR A 256 14.48 -4.94 40.38
C THR A 256 15.72 -4.10 40.71
N LEU A 257 16.10 -3.18 39.82
CA LEU A 257 17.27 -2.37 40.09
C LEU A 257 17.05 -1.39 41.24
N LEU A 258 15.82 -0.88 41.41
CA LEU A 258 15.49 -0.09 42.57
C LEU A 258 15.62 -0.92 43.86
N GLU A 259 15.14 -2.16 43.87
CA GLU A 259 15.29 -3.05 45.03
C GLU A 259 16.76 -3.31 45.35
N ASN A 260 17.58 -3.64 44.35
CA ASN A 260 19.03 -3.82 44.55
C ASN A 260 19.69 -2.55 45.06
N TYR A 261 19.31 -1.40 44.50
CA TYR A 261 19.80 -0.11 44.97
C TYR A 261 19.50 0.10 46.45
N PHE A 262 18.29 -0.23 46.92
CA PHE A 262 17.97 -0.20 48.34
C PHE A 262 18.82 -1.18 49.16
N ARG A 263 18.99 -2.42 48.68
CA ARG A 263 19.70 -3.48 49.42
C ARG A 263 21.21 -3.28 49.47
N GLU A 264 21.82 -2.79 48.40
CA GLU A 264 23.28 -2.74 48.23
C GLU A 264 23.83 -1.34 48.51
N VAL A 265 23.16 -0.28 48.04
CA VAL A 265 23.66 1.09 48.21
C VAL A 265 23.04 1.74 49.44
N ARG A 266 21.72 1.71 49.58
CA ARG A 266 21.05 2.43 50.67
C ARG A 266 21.27 1.77 52.03
N CYS A 267 21.27 0.45 52.11
CA CYS A 267 21.68 -0.24 53.34
C CYS A 267 23.16 0.02 53.69
N ALA A 268 24.06 0.08 52.70
CA ALA A 268 25.47 0.40 52.96
C ALA A 268 25.64 1.82 53.52
N TYR A 269 24.86 2.79 53.05
CA TYR A 269 24.78 4.12 53.66
C TYR A 269 24.37 4.03 55.14
N ALA A 270 23.30 3.29 55.45
CA ALA A 270 22.85 3.13 56.84
C ALA A 270 23.92 2.46 57.71
N GLN A 271 24.62 1.45 57.20
CA GLN A 271 25.71 0.77 57.90
C GLN A 271 26.92 1.66 58.12
N TYR A 272 27.30 2.47 57.13
CA TYR A 272 28.39 3.44 57.23
C TYR A 272 28.17 4.42 58.39
N HIS A 273 26.93 4.88 58.56
CA HIS A 273 26.53 5.74 59.69
C HIS A 273 26.14 4.98 60.96
N ASN A 274 26.27 3.65 60.99
CA ASN A 274 25.86 2.78 62.09
C ASN A 274 24.38 2.98 62.51
N ASP A 275 23.52 3.28 61.55
CA ASP A 275 22.09 3.55 61.75
C ASP A 275 21.24 2.31 61.49
N LYS A 276 21.09 1.47 62.53
CA LYS A 276 20.29 0.24 62.49
C LYS A 276 18.80 0.49 62.21
N PHE A 277 18.28 1.66 62.56
CA PHE A 277 16.88 2.00 62.30
C PHE A 277 16.68 2.22 60.80
N LEU A 278 17.55 3.02 60.20
CA LEU A 278 17.51 3.33 58.79
C LEU A 278 17.76 2.08 57.92
N GLU A 279 18.64 1.18 58.35
CA GLU A 279 18.86 -0.11 57.69
C GLU A 279 17.57 -0.96 57.64
N LYS A 280 16.85 -1.10 58.78
CA LYS A 280 15.55 -1.79 58.81
C LYS A 280 14.52 -1.15 57.88
N LEU A 281 14.49 0.19 57.81
CA LEU A 281 13.58 0.94 56.95
C LEU A 281 13.87 0.71 55.45
N TYR A 282 15.14 0.67 55.07
CA TYR A 282 15.55 0.39 53.69
C TYR A 282 15.28 -1.07 53.29
N ILE A 283 15.45 -2.01 54.21
CA ILE A 283 15.01 -3.40 54.00
C ILE A 283 13.48 -3.48 53.80
N ALA A 284 12.70 -2.75 54.60
CA ALA A 284 11.25 -2.69 54.42
C ALA A 284 10.86 -2.07 53.07
N SER A 285 11.59 -1.05 52.62
CA SER A 285 11.42 -0.41 51.31
C SER A 285 11.70 -1.40 50.16
N ALA A 286 12.81 -2.12 50.23
CA ALA A 286 13.16 -3.19 49.28
C ALA A 286 12.07 -4.27 49.21
N ASN A 287 11.50 -4.66 50.36
CA ASN A 287 10.41 -5.64 50.41
C ASN A 287 9.09 -5.09 49.81
N SER A 288 8.82 -3.80 49.96
CA SER A 288 7.69 -3.12 49.31
C SER A 288 7.84 -3.10 47.79
N ILE A 289 9.06 -2.83 47.30
CA ILE A 289 9.40 -2.89 45.86
C ILE A 289 9.27 -4.32 45.33
N ARG A 290 9.79 -5.32 46.06
CA ARG A 290 9.63 -6.74 45.72
C ARG A 290 8.16 -7.13 45.57
N SER A 291 7.28 -6.61 46.43
CA SER A 291 5.84 -6.85 46.33
C SER A 291 5.24 -6.34 45.00
N ASN A 292 5.76 -5.22 44.47
CA ASN A 292 5.35 -4.69 43.16
C ASN A 292 5.79 -5.61 42.01
N ILE A 293 7.03 -6.13 42.07
CA ILE A 293 7.56 -7.12 41.13
C ILE A 293 6.68 -8.37 41.13
N THR A 294 6.46 -8.96 42.31
CA THR A 294 5.64 -10.17 42.47
C THR A 294 4.25 -9.97 41.89
N GLU A 295 3.59 -8.83 42.14
CA GLU A 295 2.27 -8.63 41.58
C GLU A 295 2.28 -8.42 40.06
N ARG A 296 3.33 -7.83 39.45
CA ARG A 296 3.39 -7.73 37.98
C ARG A 296 3.58 -9.09 37.34
N THR A 297 4.49 -9.89 37.86
CA THR A 297 4.72 -11.26 37.38
C THR A 297 3.46 -12.11 37.49
N LYS A 298 2.73 -11.98 38.61
CA LYS A 298 1.45 -12.67 38.82
C LYS A 298 0.43 -12.38 37.72
N TRP A 299 0.22 -11.11 37.38
CA TRP A 299 -0.77 -10.71 36.35
C TRP A 299 -0.38 -11.11 34.93
N LEU A 300 0.90 -11.37 34.67
CA LEU A 300 1.36 -11.89 33.37
C LEU A 300 1.15 -13.41 33.25
N PHE A 301 1.47 -14.19 34.29
CA PHE A 301 1.66 -15.64 34.13
C PHE A 301 0.96 -16.55 35.15
N GLU A 302 0.64 -16.08 36.36
CA GLU A 302 0.29 -16.96 37.47
C GLU A 302 -1.23 -17.04 37.72
N LYS A 303 -1.72 -18.26 37.96
CA LYS A 303 -3.12 -18.49 38.36
C LYS A 303 -3.43 -17.81 39.68
N THR A 304 -4.58 -17.13 39.75
CA THR A 304 -5.01 -16.51 41.01
C THR A 304 -5.58 -17.57 41.96
N GLU A 305 -5.44 -17.34 43.27
CA GLU A 305 -5.90 -18.25 44.35
C GLU A 305 -7.39 -18.62 44.30
N LYS A 306 -8.20 -17.97 43.45
CA LYS A 306 -9.63 -18.23 43.29
C LYS A 306 -10.00 -19.13 42.10
N GLY A 307 -9.04 -19.83 41.50
CA GLY A 307 -9.32 -20.82 40.43
C GLY A 307 -9.77 -20.23 39.09
N HIS A 308 -9.80 -18.90 38.94
CA HIS A 308 -10.06 -18.23 37.68
C HIS A 308 -8.73 -17.79 37.03
N ASP A 309 -8.58 -18.16 35.76
CA ASP A 309 -7.43 -17.86 34.91
C ASP A 309 -7.44 -16.36 34.50
N LEU A 310 -7.05 -15.49 35.44
CA LEU A 310 -7.11 -14.03 35.29
C LEU A 310 -5.82 -13.40 34.74
N HIS A 311 -4.77 -14.18 34.48
CA HIS A 311 -3.50 -13.69 33.95
C HIS A 311 -3.52 -13.55 32.43
N LEU A 312 -2.61 -12.73 31.89
CA LEU A 312 -2.55 -12.39 30.47
C LEU A 312 -2.56 -13.63 29.57
N THR A 313 -1.63 -14.56 29.81
CA THR A 313 -1.43 -15.72 28.92
C THR A 313 -2.65 -16.63 28.80
N ALA A 314 -3.42 -16.84 29.87
CA ALA A 314 -4.63 -17.66 29.76
C ALA A 314 -5.75 -16.99 28.95
N LYS A 315 -5.84 -15.65 28.99
CA LYS A 315 -6.82 -14.90 28.20
C LYS A 315 -6.44 -14.82 26.71
N LEU A 316 -5.17 -15.04 26.36
CA LEU A 316 -4.73 -15.03 24.96
C LEU A 316 -5.36 -16.15 24.13
N THR A 317 -5.66 -17.31 24.72
CA THR A 317 -6.25 -18.44 23.98
C THR A 317 -7.62 -18.06 23.39
N ASN A 318 -8.49 -17.46 24.20
CA ASN A 318 -9.81 -17.01 23.72
C ASN A 318 -9.68 -15.83 22.75
N SER A 319 -8.83 -14.85 23.09
CA SER A 319 -8.55 -13.69 22.23
C SER A 319 -8.03 -14.12 20.85
N LEU A 320 -7.15 -15.12 20.80
CA LEU A 320 -6.60 -15.68 19.57
C LEU A 320 -7.69 -16.28 18.68
N THR A 321 -8.64 -17.03 19.26
CA THR A 321 -9.79 -17.57 18.51
C THR A 321 -10.64 -16.44 17.95
N ILE A 322 -10.96 -15.42 18.74
CA ILE A 322 -11.76 -14.28 18.27
C ILE A 322 -11.01 -13.51 17.17
N HIS A 323 -9.69 -13.32 17.29
CA HIS A 323 -8.88 -12.69 16.26
C HIS A 323 -8.87 -13.48 14.95
N ARG A 324 -8.79 -14.82 15.01
CA ARG A 324 -8.90 -15.69 13.83
C ARG A 324 -10.28 -15.59 13.20
N ASP A 325 -11.35 -15.64 13.99
CA ASP A 325 -12.72 -15.50 13.51
C ASP A 325 -12.96 -14.13 12.84
N LEU A 326 -12.44 -13.06 13.44
CA LEU A 326 -12.55 -11.71 12.88
C LEU A 326 -11.65 -11.50 11.66
N GLN A 327 -10.48 -12.13 11.59
CA GLN A 327 -9.63 -12.14 10.40
C GLN A 327 -10.36 -12.79 9.22
N ASN A 328 -11.00 -13.93 9.46
CA ASN A 328 -11.76 -14.68 8.45
C ASN A 328 -13.02 -13.92 8.00
N LYS A 329 -13.61 -13.09 8.86
CA LYS A 329 -14.83 -12.31 8.57
C LYS A 329 -14.57 -10.94 7.91
N ASN A 330 -13.38 -10.33 8.08
CA ASN A 330 -13.08 -8.96 7.62
C ASN A 330 -11.83 -8.88 6.72
N TRP A 331 -11.98 -9.30 5.47
CA TRP A 331 -10.88 -9.45 4.52
C TRP A 331 -10.26 -8.14 3.97
N LYS A 332 -10.92 -6.97 4.09
CA LYS A 332 -10.46 -5.75 3.37
C LYS A 332 -9.94 -4.56 4.17
N LYS A 333 -10.37 -4.31 5.42
CA LYS A 333 -9.94 -3.09 6.16
C LYS A 333 -9.11 -3.33 7.42
N LYS A 334 -9.12 -4.54 7.99
CA LYS A 334 -8.42 -4.85 9.26
C LYS A 334 -7.80 -6.25 9.34
N ALA A 335 -7.74 -6.99 8.22
CA ALA A 335 -7.13 -8.32 8.20
C ALA A 335 -5.66 -8.31 8.68
N ALA A 336 -4.87 -7.32 8.25
CA ALA A 336 -3.50 -7.12 8.73
C ALA A 336 -3.43 -6.85 10.24
N PHE A 337 -4.38 -6.07 10.77
CA PHE A 337 -4.49 -5.81 12.20
C PHE A 337 -4.75 -7.10 12.99
N HIS A 338 -5.71 -7.93 12.56
CA HIS A 338 -5.98 -9.20 13.22
C HIS A 338 -4.83 -10.20 13.05
N ARG A 339 -4.19 -10.25 11.87
CA ARG A 339 -3.01 -11.10 11.61
C ARG A 339 -1.85 -10.80 12.55
N LYS A 340 -1.48 -9.52 12.69
CA LYS A 340 -0.45 -9.06 13.64
C LYS A 340 -0.76 -9.54 15.06
N ASN A 341 -2.01 -9.38 15.51
CA ASN A 341 -2.39 -9.82 16.85
C ASN A 341 -2.37 -11.36 16.97
N ILE A 342 -2.77 -12.12 15.95
CA ILE A 342 -2.68 -13.59 15.95
C ILE A 342 -1.24 -14.06 16.12
N GLU A 343 -0.31 -13.47 15.36
CA GLU A 343 1.13 -13.75 15.47
C GLU A 343 1.65 -13.43 16.86
N GLU A 344 1.33 -12.24 17.40
CA GLU A 344 1.73 -11.85 18.76
C GLU A 344 1.19 -12.82 19.83
N HIS A 345 -0.08 -13.24 19.72
CA HIS A 345 -0.70 -14.14 20.69
C HIS A 345 -0.08 -15.54 20.62
N HIS A 346 0.11 -16.08 19.42
CA HIS A 346 0.77 -17.37 19.21
C HIS A 346 2.20 -17.37 19.75
N MET A 347 2.97 -16.35 19.41
CA MET A 347 4.34 -16.20 19.87
C MET A 347 4.40 -16.22 21.40
N ILE A 348 3.54 -15.46 22.09
CA ILE A 348 3.54 -15.42 23.56
C ILE A 348 3.07 -16.73 24.17
N LEU A 349 2.05 -17.38 23.61
CA LEU A 349 1.56 -18.68 24.09
C LEU A 349 2.61 -19.79 23.93
N THR A 350 3.27 -19.85 22.76
CA THR A 350 4.27 -20.88 22.45
C THR A 350 5.59 -20.73 23.21
N THR A 351 5.90 -19.49 23.62
CA THR A 351 7.09 -19.16 24.43
C THR A 351 6.77 -18.91 25.90
N GLN A 352 5.52 -19.14 26.36
CA GLN A 352 5.05 -18.75 27.69
C GLN A 352 5.96 -19.23 28.84
N GLU A 353 6.41 -20.47 28.83
CA GLU A 353 7.29 -21.00 29.88
C GLU A 353 8.66 -20.30 29.87
N SER A 354 9.24 -20.10 28.69
CA SER A 354 10.52 -19.39 28.52
C SER A 354 10.40 -17.92 28.94
N LEU A 355 9.29 -17.27 28.58
CA LEU A 355 8.97 -15.91 29.00
C LEU A 355 8.77 -15.83 30.51
N TYR A 356 8.08 -16.79 31.12
CA TYR A 356 7.94 -16.84 32.57
C TYR A 356 9.30 -16.95 33.26
N GLN A 357 10.15 -17.89 32.84
CA GLN A 357 11.50 -18.04 33.38
C GLN A 357 12.34 -16.79 33.16
N LYS A 358 12.24 -16.16 31.98
CA LYS A 358 12.98 -14.93 31.68
C LYS A 358 12.51 -13.78 32.55
N VAL A 359 11.22 -13.52 32.64
CA VAL A 359 10.67 -12.45 33.51
C VAL A 359 11.00 -12.71 34.98
N LYS A 360 10.97 -13.97 35.41
CA LYS A 360 11.44 -14.35 36.75
C LYS A 360 12.93 -14.06 36.94
N SER A 361 13.78 -14.32 35.94
CA SER A 361 15.20 -13.96 35.98
C SER A 361 15.43 -12.45 36.05
N LEU A 362 14.57 -11.63 35.44
CA LEU A 362 14.66 -10.17 35.53
C LEU A 362 14.56 -9.67 36.98
N SER A 363 13.85 -10.41 37.85
CA SER A 363 13.73 -10.09 39.28
C SER A 363 14.98 -10.45 40.11
N GLN A 364 15.98 -11.06 39.47
CA GLN A 364 17.21 -11.57 40.09
C GLN A 364 18.48 -10.90 39.53
N ILE A 365 18.35 -10.06 38.51
CA ILE A 365 19.47 -9.32 37.91
C ILE A 365 20.14 -8.50 38.99
N LYS A 366 21.47 -8.58 39.07
CA LYS A 366 22.32 -7.70 39.87
C LYS A 366 23.05 -6.72 38.96
N ALA A 367 23.21 -5.48 39.40
CA ALA A 367 24.00 -4.48 38.70
C ALA A 367 25.25 -4.18 39.53
N SER A 368 26.43 -4.21 38.90
CA SER A 368 27.67 -3.76 39.56
C SER A 368 27.67 -2.24 39.59
N LEU A 369 26.97 -1.66 40.56
CA LEU A 369 26.89 -0.21 40.74
C LEU A 369 28.26 0.37 41.13
N PRO A 370 28.59 1.61 40.73
CA PRO A 370 29.83 2.26 41.12
C PRO A 370 29.89 2.45 42.64
N THR A 371 31.09 2.62 43.18
CA THR A 371 31.28 2.90 44.60
C THR A 371 30.68 4.26 44.95
N PHE A 372 29.78 4.28 45.93
CA PHE A 372 29.22 5.51 46.47
C PHE A 372 30.05 5.96 47.68
N HIS A 373 30.25 7.28 47.80
CA HIS A 373 30.80 7.90 48.99
C HIS A 373 29.66 8.40 49.87
N PHE A 374 29.69 8.03 51.15
CA PHE A 374 28.62 8.31 52.12
C PHE A 374 29.09 9.30 53.20
N ASP A 375 29.78 10.36 52.82
CA ASP A 375 30.35 11.35 53.75
C ASP A 375 29.34 12.41 54.21
N LYS A 376 28.16 12.48 53.57
CA LYS A 376 27.10 13.46 53.91
C LYS A 376 26.13 12.93 54.96
N SER A 377 25.41 13.87 55.58
CA SER A 377 24.48 13.59 56.68
C SER A 377 23.13 13.04 56.22
N SER A 378 22.76 13.30 54.96
CA SER A 378 21.56 12.77 54.33
C SER A 378 21.87 12.08 53.01
N PHE A 379 21.08 11.06 52.68
CA PHE A 379 21.26 10.32 51.44
C PHE A 379 21.00 11.19 50.19
N CYS A 380 20.03 12.12 50.27
CA CYS A 380 19.72 13.03 49.15
C CYS A 380 20.89 13.96 48.82
N GLU A 381 21.67 14.40 49.81
CA GLU A 381 22.91 15.16 49.60
C GLU A 381 23.97 14.31 48.90
N CYS A 382 24.17 13.05 49.33
CA CYS A 382 25.10 12.12 48.67
C CYS A 382 24.80 11.97 47.18
N ILE A 383 23.51 11.88 46.80
CA ILE A 383 23.10 11.73 45.39
C ILE A 383 23.27 13.03 44.61
N SER A 384 22.94 14.18 45.22
CA SER A 384 23.10 15.48 44.58
C SER A 384 24.57 15.78 44.25
N ASP A 385 25.47 15.42 45.16
CA ASP A 385 26.92 15.64 45.09
C ASP A 385 27.68 14.62 44.22
N LEU A 386 27.00 13.62 43.66
CA LEU A 386 27.64 12.65 42.75
C LEU A 386 28.35 13.37 41.58
N ASP A 387 29.61 13.00 41.35
CA ASP A 387 30.42 13.58 40.28
C ASP A 387 29.90 13.15 38.89
N THR A 388 30.34 13.90 37.87
CA THR A 388 29.86 13.68 36.49
C THR A 388 30.25 12.32 35.93
N ASN A 389 31.41 11.77 36.31
CA ASN A 389 31.85 10.46 35.84
C ASN A 389 31.01 9.35 36.46
N THR A 390 30.74 9.41 37.76
CA THR A 390 29.86 8.44 38.43
C THR A 390 28.44 8.49 37.85
N LYS A 391 27.89 9.69 37.61
CA LYS A 391 26.58 9.86 36.93
C LYS A 391 26.57 9.22 35.54
N LYS A 392 27.62 9.42 34.73
CA LYS A 392 27.76 8.79 33.41
C LYS A 392 27.85 7.26 33.49
N GLN A 393 28.60 6.73 34.46
CA GLN A 393 28.73 5.29 34.68
C GLN A 393 27.38 4.66 35.04
N ILE A 394 26.62 5.27 35.95
CA ILE A 394 25.26 4.82 36.30
C ILE A 394 24.34 4.79 35.07
N CYS A 395 24.34 5.86 34.27
CA CYS A 395 23.58 5.92 33.02
C CYS A 395 23.97 4.80 32.05
N GLN A 396 25.27 4.57 31.87
CA GLN A 396 25.78 3.52 30.98
C GLN A 396 25.38 2.12 31.47
N ILE A 397 25.53 1.83 32.77
CA ILE A 397 25.13 0.55 33.36
C ILE A 397 23.63 0.32 33.15
N TRP A 398 22.79 1.30 33.45
CA TRP A 398 21.35 1.19 33.24
C TRP A 398 20.99 0.97 31.77
N GLN A 399 21.54 1.78 30.87
CA GLN A 399 21.29 1.67 29.44
C GLN A 399 21.76 0.31 28.88
N THR A 400 22.87 -0.22 29.38
CA THR A 400 23.37 -1.53 28.98
C THR A 400 22.45 -2.64 29.48
N ILE A 401 22.11 -2.67 30.78
CA ILE A 401 21.17 -3.65 31.34
C ILE A 401 19.82 -3.60 30.63
N LEU A 402 19.26 -2.39 30.45
CA LEU A 402 17.98 -2.23 29.79
C LEU A 402 18.03 -2.73 28.35
N ARG A 403 19.05 -2.35 27.58
CA ARG A 403 19.22 -2.80 26.19
C ARG A 403 19.42 -4.31 26.10
N GLU A 404 20.32 -4.88 26.89
CA GLU A 404 20.60 -6.32 26.91
C GLU A 404 19.35 -7.13 27.28
N GLN A 405 18.64 -6.71 28.32
CA GLN A 405 17.47 -7.46 28.78
C GLN A 405 16.26 -7.28 27.86
N GLN A 406 16.05 -6.10 27.28
CA GLN A 406 15.02 -5.92 26.25
C GLN A 406 15.36 -6.70 24.99
N GLN A 407 16.63 -6.71 24.58
CA GLN A 407 17.08 -7.49 23.44
C GLN A 407 16.90 -8.99 23.72
N GLU A 408 17.35 -9.50 24.87
CA GLU A 408 17.15 -10.89 25.25
C GLU A 408 15.68 -11.26 25.36
N LEU A 409 14.81 -10.38 25.87
CA LEU A 409 13.37 -10.65 25.94
C LEU A 409 12.73 -10.68 24.54
N ARG A 410 13.09 -9.73 23.65
CA ARG A 410 12.68 -9.77 22.24
C ARG A 410 13.16 -11.04 21.57
N THR A 411 14.44 -11.38 21.76
CA THR A 411 15.03 -12.63 21.29
C THR A 411 14.34 -13.84 21.91
N THR A 412 13.89 -13.84 23.17
CA THR A 412 13.13 -14.95 23.77
C THR A 412 11.75 -15.11 23.13
N MET A 413 11.08 -13.99 22.84
CA MET A 413 9.83 -13.96 22.08
C MET A 413 10.06 -14.48 20.65
N GLU A 414 11.24 -14.25 20.09
CA GLU A 414 11.67 -14.67 18.74
C GLU A 414 12.32 -16.09 18.73
N LYS A 415 12.83 -16.62 19.87
CA LYS A 415 13.73 -17.80 19.98
C LYS A 415 13.08 -19.15 19.73
N LYS A 416 11.76 -19.20 19.51
CA LYS A 416 11.07 -20.39 19.01
C LYS A 416 10.59 -20.26 17.57
N MET A 417 10.98 -19.19 16.87
CA MET A 417 11.09 -19.21 15.40
C MET A 417 12.36 -19.96 14.95
N SER A 418 12.79 -21.00 15.68
CA SER A 418 13.84 -21.94 15.26
C SER A 418 13.31 -23.31 14.83
N GLU A 419 11.99 -23.48 14.77
CA GLU A 419 11.36 -24.20 13.66
C GLU A 419 10.37 -23.24 13.00
N PRO A 420 10.86 -22.23 12.26
CA PRO A 420 10.03 -21.59 11.29
C PRO A 420 9.89 -22.59 10.15
N THR A 421 8.68 -22.78 9.68
CA THR A 421 8.48 -23.28 8.32
C THR A 421 9.42 -22.52 7.38
N PRO A 422 10.00 -23.17 6.34
CA PRO A 422 11.07 -22.65 5.47
C PRO A 422 10.92 -21.20 4.96
N ASN A 423 9.73 -20.63 5.07
CA ASN A 423 9.34 -19.32 4.58
C ASN A 423 9.80 -18.09 5.40
N SER A 424 10.11 -18.19 6.70
CA SER A 424 10.35 -16.98 7.52
C SER A 424 11.77 -16.38 7.43
N LYS A 425 12.82 -17.22 7.34
CA LYS A 425 14.22 -16.73 7.29
C LYS A 425 14.52 -15.89 6.05
N ILE A 426 13.86 -16.23 4.94
CA ILE A 426 14.01 -15.53 3.67
C ILE A 426 13.25 -14.21 3.72
N SER A 427 12.06 -14.17 4.32
CA SER A 427 11.26 -12.94 4.48
C SER A 427 11.98 -11.87 5.34
N ASP A 428 12.62 -12.27 6.44
CA ASP A 428 13.36 -11.36 7.32
C ASP A 428 14.61 -10.77 6.64
N HIS A 429 15.31 -11.56 5.83
CA HIS A 429 16.51 -11.11 5.10
C HIS A 429 16.14 -10.19 3.92
N LEU A 430 15.05 -10.51 3.22
CA LEU A 430 14.46 -9.66 2.18
C LEU A 430 13.99 -8.32 2.79
N GLU A 431 13.46 -8.29 4.01
CA GLU A 431 13.02 -7.06 4.68
C GLU A 431 14.18 -6.14 5.12
N ILE A 432 15.36 -6.69 5.41
CA ILE A 432 16.59 -5.91 5.65
C ILE A 432 17.09 -5.25 4.36
N LEU A 433 17.01 -5.98 3.24
CA LEU A 433 17.38 -5.51 1.91
C LEU A 433 16.34 -4.51 1.34
N ARG A 434 15.07 -4.69 1.70
CA ARG A 434 13.93 -3.76 1.45
C ARG A 434 14.19 -2.37 2.02
N ASN A 435 14.68 -2.30 3.25
CA ASN A 435 14.97 -1.02 3.92
C ASN A 435 16.15 -0.27 3.28
N LYS A 436 16.91 -0.91 2.38
CA LYS A 436 18.03 -0.31 1.66
C LYS A 436 17.75 -0.03 0.19
N GLN A 437 16.57 -0.37 -0.35
CA GLN A 437 16.24 -0.35 -1.79
C GLN A 437 17.17 -1.23 -2.65
N GLN A 438 17.66 -2.34 -2.09
CA GLN A 438 18.70 -3.17 -2.68
C GLN A 438 18.17 -4.59 -2.85
N LEU A 439 17.62 -5.00 -4.00
CA LEU A 439 17.45 -6.44 -4.23
C LEU A 439 17.66 -6.89 -5.68
N ILE A 440 18.58 -7.83 -5.85
CA ILE A 440 18.94 -8.54 -7.07
C ILE A 440 19.23 -10.02 -6.68
N VAL A 441 18.52 -10.99 -7.26
CA VAL A 441 18.57 -12.43 -6.89
C VAL A 441 19.02 -13.32 -8.05
N ASP A 442 20.04 -14.17 -7.84
CA ASP A 442 20.53 -15.18 -8.81
C ASP A 442 19.67 -16.44 -8.82
N PHE A 443 19.10 -16.75 -9.97
CA PHE A 443 18.25 -17.93 -10.19
C PHE A 443 18.89 -18.99 -11.09
N ARG A 444 19.98 -18.67 -11.81
CA ARG A 444 20.60 -19.62 -12.74
C ARG A 444 21.57 -20.57 -12.01
N HIS A 445 22.03 -20.18 -10.84
CA HIS A 445 22.73 -21.06 -9.92
C HIS A 445 22.17 -20.85 -8.52
N LEU A 446 21.75 -21.93 -7.84
CA LEU A 446 21.52 -21.99 -6.38
C LEU A 446 22.82 -21.74 -5.61
N SER A 447 23.55 -20.70 -5.99
CA SER A 447 24.75 -20.22 -5.34
C SER A 447 24.33 -19.17 -4.34
N ASN A 448 25.09 -19.12 -3.27
CA ASN A 448 24.87 -18.29 -2.09
C ASN A 448 24.89 -16.78 -2.36
N ASN A 449 24.89 -16.27 -3.60
CA ASN A 449 25.18 -14.87 -3.86
C ASN A 449 23.93 -14.07 -4.29
N LEU A 450 23.42 -13.22 -3.40
CA LEU A 450 22.55 -12.12 -3.82
C LEU A 450 23.39 -11.02 -4.45
N GLY A 451 22.88 -10.40 -5.50
CA GLY A 451 23.44 -9.14 -5.98
C GLY A 451 22.78 -7.94 -5.32
N ILE A 452 23.52 -6.84 -5.31
CA ILE A 452 22.99 -5.52 -4.98
C ILE A 452 23.46 -4.56 -6.07
N VAL A 453 22.54 -3.79 -6.65
CA VAL A 453 22.89 -2.59 -7.43
C VAL A 453 22.85 -1.41 -6.48
N ASN A 454 23.99 -0.75 -6.30
CA ASN A 454 24.12 0.48 -5.53
C ASN A 454 23.96 1.72 -6.42
N ASP A 455 23.77 2.89 -5.80
CA ASP A 455 23.81 4.21 -6.44
C ASP A 455 25.07 4.36 -7.30
N GLY A 456 24.92 4.13 -8.62
CA GLY A 456 26.01 4.07 -9.59
C GLY A 456 26.04 2.85 -10.52
N ASN A 457 25.00 2.01 -10.56
CA ASN A 457 24.88 0.83 -11.45
C ASN A 457 26.01 -0.21 -11.32
N LYS A 458 26.68 -0.29 -10.16
CA LYS A 458 27.68 -1.34 -9.88
C LYS A 458 27.05 -2.47 -9.07
N TYR A 459 27.13 -3.68 -9.62
CA TYR A 459 26.73 -4.93 -8.99
C TYR A 459 27.76 -5.33 -7.91
N ASN A 460 27.30 -5.56 -6.68
CA ASN A 460 28.08 -6.16 -5.59
C ASN A 460 27.44 -7.48 -5.15
N ALA A 461 28.21 -8.57 -5.15
CA ALA A 461 27.76 -9.86 -4.63
C ALA A 461 27.80 -9.87 -3.09
N HIS A 462 26.74 -10.37 -2.46
CA HIS A 462 26.62 -10.61 -1.02
C HIS A 462 26.24 -12.08 -0.78
N GLU A 463 27.02 -12.77 0.05
CA GLU A 463 26.74 -14.18 0.38
C GLU A 463 25.58 -14.33 1.40
N ILE A 464 24.60 -15.18 1.08
CA ILE A 464 23.53 -15.72 1.92
C ILE A 464 23.66 -17.25 1.98
N ASP A 465 23.33 -17.79 3.14
CA ASP A 465 23.24 -19.22 3.45
C ASP A 465 22.47 -20.06 2.40
N ALA A 466 22.99 -21.25 2.08
CA ALA A 466 22.70 -22.09 0.91
C ALA A 466 21.31 -22.76 0.86
N THR A 467 20.34 -22.23 1.61
CA THR A 467 19.05 -22.91 1.86
C THR A 467 17.86 -22.24 1.16
N LEU A 468 18.09 -21.49 0.07
CA LEU A 468 17.03 -21.14 -0.87
C LEU A 468 16.64 -22.41 -1.65
N GLY A 469 15.36 -22.74 -1.59
CA GLY A 469 14.80 -24.03 -2.01
C GLY A 469 15.22 -24.53 -3.39
N THR A 470 15.35 -25.86 -3.54
CA THR A 470 15.84 -26.51 -4.77
C THR A 470 14.75 -26.74 -5.82
N ASN A 471 13.53 -26.22 -5.63
CA ASN A 471 12.40 -26.43 -6.55
C ASN A 471 11.62 -25.14 -6.83
N SER A 472 10.94 -25.11 -7.99
CA SER A 472 10.17 -23.96 -8.49
C SER A 472 9.08 -23.46 -7.52
N HIS A 473 8.49 -24.35 -6.72
CA HIS A 473 7.44 -24.00 -5.77
C HIS A 473 7.96 -23.17 -4.58
N GLU A 474 9.14 -23.49 -4.07
CA GLU A 474 9.79 -22.72 -3.01
C GLU A 474 10.18 -21.33 -3.52
N VAL A 475 10.73 -21.24 -4.74
CA VAL A 475 11.04 -19.97 -5.41
C VAL A 475 9.79 -19.09 -5.54
N ILE A 476 8.68 -19.62 -6.05
CA ILE A 476 7.44 -18.85 -6.26
C ILE A 476 6.80 -18.43 -4.93
N HIS A 477 6.86 -19.27 -3.89
CA HIS A 477 6.40 -18.91 -2.56
C HIS A 477 7.14 -17.68 -2.01
N HIS A 478 8.46 -17.61 -2.20
CA HIS A 478 9.24 -16.45 -1.75
C HIS A 478 8.95 -15.20 -2.59
N LEU A 479 8.82 -15.34 -3.91
CA LEU A 479 8.56 -14.21 -4.80
C LEU A 479 7.18 -13.57 -4.61
N THR A 480 6.16 -14.37 -4.35
CA THR A 480 4.80 -13.86 -4.09
C THR A 480 4.65 -13.16 -2.73
N SER A 481 5.65 -13.31 -1.85
CA SER A 481 5.74 -12.60 -0.57
C SER A 481 6.48 -11.27 -0.64
N LEU A 482 7.10 -10.94 -1.79
CA LEU A 482 7.84 -9.69 -2.00
C LEU A 482 6.91 -8.52 -2.35
N ASP A 483 7.25 -7.33 -1.88
CA ASP A 483 6.62 -6.07 -2.26
C ASP A 483 7.04 -5.68 -3.70
N ASP A 484 6.15 -5.10 -4.51
CA ASP A 484 6.43 -4.76 -5.92
C ASP A 484 7.64 -3.80 -6.06
N ALA A 485 7.94 -3.01 -5.03
CA ALA A 485 9.09 -2.10 -4.97
C ALA A 485 10.46 -2.80 -4.88
N MET A 486 10.50 -4.12 -4.66
CA MET A 486 11.74 -4.92 -4.54
C MET A 486 12.10 -5.66 -5.83
N VAL A 487 11.24 -5.58 -6.85
CA VAL A 487 11.47 -6.15 -8.17
C VAL A 487 11.99 -5.04 -9.07
N ILE A 488 13.13 -5.25 -9.72
CA ILE A 488 13.61 -4.27 -10.70
C ILE A 488 12.66 -4.31 -11.91
N ASP A 489 12.05 -3.19 -12.26
CA ASP A 489 11.15 -3.18 -13.41
C ASP A 489 11.90 -3.40 -14.73
N TRP A 490 11.16 -3.70 -15.81
CA TRP A 490 11.73 -3.93 -17.15
C TRP A 490 12.65 -2.79 -17.63
N LYS A 491 12.43 -1.59 -17.11
CA LYS A 491 12.98 -0.34 -17.59
C LYS A 491 14.34 -0.07 -16.95
N LEU A 492 14.53 -0.31 -15.65
CA LEU A 492 15.86 -0.31 -15.00
C LEU A 492 16.74 -1.47 -15.52
N LEU A 493 16.15 -2.61 -15.84
CA LEU A 493 16.89 -3.76 -16.39
C LEU A 493 17.56 -3.45 -17.72
N ARG A 494 16.81 -2.77 -18.60
CA ARG A 494 17.25 -2.36 -19.92
C ARG A 494 18.54 -1.53 -19.87
N ASP A 495 18.66 -0.65 -18.87
CA ASP A 495 19.81 0.23 -18.65
C ASP A 495 21.06 -0.49 -18.27
N PHE A 496 20.93 -1.37 -17.29
CA PHE A 496 22.06 -2.12 -16.81
C PHE A 496 22.61 -2.96 -17.98
N VAL A 497 21.72 -3.67 -18.66
CA VAL A 497 22.05 -4.50 -19.83
C VAL A 497 22.66 -3.70 -20.99
N ALA A 498 22.30 -2.43 -21.14
CA ALA A 498 22.89 -1.52 -22.12
C ALA A 498 24.24 -0.93 -21.68
N SER A 499 24.49 -0.79 -20.38
CA SER A 499 25.66 -0.10 -19.82
C SER A 499 26.79 -1.02 -19.34
N THR A 500 26.60 -2.34 -19.31
CA THR A 500 27.63 -3.33 -18.93
C THR A 500 27.99 -4.29 -20.06
N SER A 501 29.27 -4.67 -20.12
CA SER A 501 29.74 -5.78 -20.95
C SER A 501 29.36 -7.16 -20.39
N ASP A 502 29.10 -7.25 -19.07
CA ASP A 502 28.67 -8.48 -18.37
C ASP A 502 27.15 -8.48 -18.10
N TRP A 503 26.37 -8.09 -19.10
CA TRP A 503 24.91 -8.08 -18.99
C TRP A 503 24.37 -9.48 -18.73
N LYS A 504 25.05 -10.53 -19.24
CA LYS A 504 24.63 -11.93 -19.09
C LYS A 504 24.70 -12.32 -17.62
N GLY A 505 25.86 -12.12 -16.99
CA GLY A 505 26.10 -12.40 -15.56
C GLY A 505 25.26 -11.56 -14.60
N PHE A 506 24.68 -10.44 -15.04
CA PHE A 506 23.74 -9.66 -14.24
C PHE A 506 22.29 -10.10 -14.37
N VAL A 507 21.86 -10.34 -15.61
CA VAL A 507 20.55 -10.93 -15.90
C VAL A 507 20.45 -12.31 -15.26
N ASP A 508 21.58 -13.00 -15.07
CA ASP A 508 21.72 -14.26 -14.30
C ASP A 508 21.30 -14.07 -12.85
N LYS A 509 21.61 -12.88 -12.31
CA LYS A 509 21.72 -12.61 -10.88
C LYS A 509 20.61 -11.75 -10.31
N SER A 510 19.54 -11.43 -11.05
CA SER A 510 18.60 -10.37 -10.70
C SER A 510 17.11 -10.75 -10.87
N LEU A 511 16.22 -10.12 -10.08
CA LEU A 511 14.77 -10.31 -10.13
C LEU A 511 14.07 -9.14 -10.85
N PHE A 512 13.30 -9.43 -11.92
CA PHE A 512 12.62 -8.39 -12.70
C PHE A 512 11.17 -8.72 -13.09
N ARG A 513 10.44 -7.71 -13.58
CA ARG A 513 9.13 -7.85 -14.24
C ARG A 513 9.22 -7.47 -15.72
N LEU A 514 8.97 -8.41 -16.63
CA LEU A 514 8.92 -8.14 -18.09
C LEU A 514 7.57 -7.58 -18.58
N HIS A 515 6.50 -7.78 -17.81
CA HIS A 515 5.14 -7.39 -18.17
C HIS A 515 4.91 -5.87 -18.01
N GLY A 516 4.20 -5.28 -18.98
CA GLY A 516 3.75 -3.90 -18.96
C GLY A 516 2.39 -3.71 -18.30
N THR A 517 1.69 -2.61 -18.66
CA THR A 517 0.34 -2.33 -18.14
C THR A 517 -0.72 -3.26 -18.72
N ASP A 518 -0.46 -3.87 -19.88
CA ASP A 518 -1.39 -4.78 -20.55
C ASP A 518 -0.64 -5.93 -21.25
N GLY A 519 0.00 -6.76 -20.43
CA GLY A 519 0.78 -7.91 -20.88
C GLY A 519 2.17 -7.55 -21.41
N ILE A 520 2.75 -8.47 -22.18
CA ILE A 520 4.01 -8.29 -22.91
C ILE A 520 3.67 -7.95 -24.36
N ARG A 521 4.35 -6.97 -24.97
CA ARG A 521 4.13 -6.56 -26.37
C ARG A 521 5.44 -6.14 -27.01
N GLY A 522 5.54 -6.30 -28.32
CA GLY A 522 6.76 -5.93 -29.05
C GLY A 522 6.70 -6.23 -30.54
N ASN A 523 7.79 -5.91 -31.25
CA ASN A 523 7.91 -6.26 -32.67
C ASN A 523 8.13 -7.76 -32.81
N VAL A 524 7.49 -8.38 -33.79
CA VAL A 524 7.72 -9.80 -34.06
C VAL A 524 9.08 -10.00 -34.71
N HIS A 525 9.90 -10.88 -34.14
CA HIS A 525 11.20 -11.25 -34.70
C HIS A 525 11.42 -12.77 -34.62
N TYR A 526 11.91 -13.35 -35.70
CA TYR A 526 12.15 -14.78 -35.81
C TYR A 526 13.63 -15.06 -35.61
N LEU A 527 13.94 -15.88 -34.60
CA LEU A 527 15.29 -16.35 -34.33
C LEU A 527 15.45 -17.79 -34.82
N ASP A 528 16.68 -18.16 -35.20
CA ASP A 528 17.01 -19.55 -35.51
C ASP A 528 16.66 -20.47 -34.32
N ALA A 529 16.20 -21.69 -34.62
CA ALA A 529 15.77 -22.65 -33.59
C ALA A 529 16.88 -23.02 -32.57
N HIS A 530 18.14 -22.77 -32.93
CA HIS A 530 19.31 -23.00 -32.08
C HIS A 530 19.65 -21.84 -31.13
N VAL A 531 18.96 -20.70 -31.24
CA VAL A 531 19.21 -19.57 -30.33
C VAL A 531 18.74 -19.94 -28.92
N PRO A 532 19.62 -19.85 -27.90
CA PRO A 532 19.26 -20.13 -26.51
C PRO A 532 18.08 -19.28 -26.04
N TYR A 533 17.19 -19.87 -25.23
CA TYR A 533 16.04 -19.19 -24.65
C TYR A 533 16.43 -17.94 -23.83
N ALA A 534 17.56 -17.98 -23.14
CA ALA A 534 18.11 -16.84 -22.41
C ALA A 534 18.39 -15.63 -23.32
N ASP A 535 18.90 -15.89 -24.53
CA ASP A 535 19.22 -14.83 -25.49
C ASP A 535 17.94 -14.20 -26.07
N ALA A 536 16.83 -14.96 -26.16
CA ALA A 536 15.52 -14.42 -26.54
C ALA A 536 14.97 -13.44 -25.47
N ILE A 537 15.13 -13.74 -24.18
CA ILE A 537 14.74 -12.81 -23.10
C ILE A 537 15.56 -11.52 -23.19
N VAL A 538 16.87 -11.64 -23.40
CA VAL A 538 17.78 -10.48 -23.51
C VAL A 538 17.44 -9.64 -24.73
N ARG A 539 17.09 -10.28 -25.84
CA ARG A 539 16.65 -9.60 -27.05
C ARG A 539 15.38 -8.80 -26.79
N TYR A 540 14.39 -9.36 -26.09
CA TYR A 540 13.20 -8.63 -25.68
C TYR A 540 13.55 -7.42 -24.80
N ILE A 541 14.44 -7.59 -23.83
CA ILE A 541 14.89 -6.48 -22.95
C ILE A 541 15.55 -5.35 -23.76
N LYS A 542 16.45 -5.69 -24.69
CA LYS A 542 17.22 -4.71 -25.46
C LYS A 542 16.42 -4.05 -26.57
N LEU A 543 15.63 -4.83 -27.31
CA LEU A 543 15.04 -4.43 -28.58
C LEU A 543 13.50 -4.36 -28.53
N GLY A 544 12.87 -4.98 -27.54
CA GLY A 544 11.42 -5.13 -27.47
C GLY A 544 10.89 -6.15 -28.47
N ASP A 545 11.68 -7.17 -28.82
CA ASP A 545 11.30 -8.18 -29.80
C ASP A 545 10.58 -9.38 -29.17
N ILE A 546 9.44 -9.74 -29.73
CA ILE A 546 8.69 -10.97 -29.42
C ILE A 546 9.13 -12.07 -30.38
N THR A 547 9.61 -13.18 -29.81
CA THR A 547 10.13 -14.32 -30.57
C THR A 547 9.42 -15.61 -30.18
N PRO A 548 9.41 -16.66 -31.04
CA PRO A 548 8.85 -17.96 -30.67
C PRO A 548 9.44 -18.52 -29.38
N GLN A 549 10.76 -18.39 -29.18
CA GLN A 549 11.45 -18.84 -27.97
C GLN A 549 10.96 -18.09 -26.72
N LEU A 550 10.72 -16.78 -26.82
CA LEU A 550 10.16 -15.98 -25.73
C LEU A 550 8.73 -16.43 -25.41
N CYS A 551 7.88 -16.61 -26.44
CA CYS A 551 6.51 -17.10 -26.29
C CYS A 551 6.44 -18.47 -25.63
N TYR A 552 7.29 -19.40 -26.05
CA TYR A 552 7.40 -20.74 -25.46
C TYR A 552 7.71 -20.67 -23.96
N LEU A 553 8.77 -19.93 -23.59
CA LEU A 553 9.13 -19.72 -22.18
C LEU A 553 8.00 -19.06 -21.39
N LEU A 554 7.37 -18.05 -21.98
CA LEU A 554 6.35 -17.25 -21.33
C LEU A 554 5.13 -18.11 -21.02
N ALA A 555 4.68 -18.95 -21.95
CA ALA A 555 3.59 -19.90 -21.73
C ALA A 555 3.96 -20.92 -20.64
N TYR A 556 5.14 -21.56 -20.76
CA TYR A 556 5.63 -22.53 -19.77
C TYR A 556 5.64 -21.93 -18.35
N ALA A 557 6.27 -20.76 -18.20
CA ALA A 557 6.38 -20.06 -16.92
C ALA A 557 5.02 -19.56 -16.40
N SER A 558 4.09 -19.17 -17.27
CA SER A 558 2.73 -18.77 -16.87
C SER A 558 1.96 -19.88 -16.20
N VAL A 559 2.06 -21.10 -16.73
CA VAL A 559 1.42 -22.28 -16.17
C VAL A 559 2.04 -22.63 -14.82
N GLN A 560 3.37 -22.71 -14.74
CA GLN A 560 4.09 -23.02 -13.49
C GLN A 560 3.81 -21.97 -12.40
N ALA A 561 3.80 -20.68 -12.75
CA ALA A 561 3.47 -19.60 -11.82
C ALA A 561 2.04 -19.73 -11.29
N PHE A 562 1.08 -20.03 -12.15
CA PHE A 562 -0.32 -20.20 -11.77
C PHE A 562 -0.49 -21.33 -10.75
N GLU A 563 0.03 -22.51 -11.04
CA GLU A 563 -0.14 -23.68 -10.17
C GLU A 563 0.46 -23.45 -8.79
N ALA A 564 1.64 -22.83 -8.73
CA ALA A 564 2.31 -22.54 -7.48
C ALA A 564 1.59 -21.47 -6.63
N ILE A 565 1.01 -20.45 -7.27
CA ILE A 565 0.29 -19.37 -6.57
C ILE A 565 -1.07 -19.88 -6.09
N TYR A 566 -1.87 -20.44 -6.99
CA TYR A 566 -3.26 -20.82 -6.73
C TYR A 566 -3.40 -22.21 -6.13
N LYS A 567 -2.31 -22.98 -6.06
CA LYS A 567 -2.24 -24.34 -5.48
C LYS A 567 -3.30 -25.26 -6.09
N THR A 568 -3.52 -25.11 -7.38
CA THR A 568 -4.49 -25.86 -8.16
C THR A 568 -3.86 -26.23 -9.49
N THR A 569 -4.29 -27.36 -10.05
CA THR A 569 -3.80 -27.80 -11.36
C THR A 569 -4.28 -26.84 -12.44
N ALA A 570 -3.36 -26.40 -13.29
CA ALA A 570 -3.69 -25.52 -14.38
C ALA A 570 -4.54 -26.26 -15.42
N VAL A 571 -5.54 -25.56 -15.93
CA VAL A 571 -6.37 -25.98 -17.04
C VAL A 571 -6.33 -24.84 -18.03
N VAL A 572 -5.52 -25.00 -19.08
CA VAL A 572 -4.99 -23.88 -19.84
C VAL A 572 -5.75 -23.71 -21.14
N GLY A 573 -6.47 -22.60 -21.26
CA GLY A 573 -7.03 -22.12 -22.51
C GLY A 573 -6.04 -21.22 -23.26
N ILE A 574 -6.05 -21.26 -24.58
CA ILE A 574 -5.28 -20.34 -25.40
C ILE A 574 -6.14 -19.79 -26.54
N GLY A 575 -6.02 -18.50 -26.83
CA GLY A 575 -6.68 -17.85 -27.97
C GLY A 575 -5.83 -16.76 -28.59
N LYS A 576 -6.22 -16.32 -29.78
CA LYS A 576 -5.52 -15.28 -30.55
C LYS A 576 -6.47 -14.28 -31.21
N ASP A 577 -5.94 -13.16 -31.65
CA ASP A 577 -6.58 -12.35 -32.68
C ASP A 577 -6.24 -12.87 -34.10
N THR A 578 -6.43 -12.04 -35.13
CA THR A 578 -6.18 -12.38 -36.53
C THR A 578 -4.74 -12.16 -36.97
N ARG A 579 -3.84 -11.71 -36.10
CA ARG A 579 -2.40 -11.61 -36.42
C ARG A 579 -1.81 -12.99 -36.51
N ASP A 580 -1.21 -13.29 -37.63
CA ASP A 580 -0.72 -14.63 -37.93
C ASP A 580 0.66 -14.64 -38.61
N LEU A 581 1.05 -13.55 -39.28
CA LEU A 581 2.17 -13.55 -40.22
C LEU A 581 2.85 -12.19 -40.28
N TYR A 582 4.18 -12.13 -40.11
CA TYR A 582 4.96 -10.96 -40.49
C TYR A 582 6.28 -11.33 -41.16
N CYS A 583 6.21 -12.09 -42.26
CA CYS A 583 7.36 -12.33 -43.13
C CYS A 583 7.03 -12.77 -44.58
N ASN A 584 5.76 -12.74 -45.01
CA ASN A 584 5.32 -13.31 -46.30
C ASN A 584 5.75 -14.79 -46.50
N ASP A 585 6.07 -15.50 -45.41
CA ASP A 585 6.53 -16.87 -45.40
C ASP A 585 5.45 -17.78 -44.79
N PRO A 586 4.72 -18.56 -45.60
CA PRO A 586 3.69 -19.48 -45.12
C PRO A 586 4.21 -20.52 -44.13
N LEU A 587 5.51 -20.85 -44.14
CA LEU A 587 6.13 -21.80 -43.21
C LEU A 587 6.26 -21.24 -41.79
N ARG A 588 6.05 -19.93 -41.64
CA ARG A 588 6.17 -19.19 -40.37
C ARG A 588 4.81 -18.68 -39.87
N SER A 589 3.71 -19.09 -40.50
CA SER A 589 2.34 -18.85 -40.00
C SER A 589 2.19 -19.48 -38.62
N ASP A 590 1.51 -18.79 -37.73
CA ASP A 590 1.19 -19.25 -36.39
C ASP A 590 2.35 -19.65 -35.48
N CYS A 591 3.60 -19.38 -35.86
CA CYS A 591 4.77 -19.82 -35.11
C CYS A 591 4.76 -19.39 -33.63
N LEU A 592 4.25 -18.20 -33.33
CA LEU A 592 4.17 -17.66 -31.97
C LEU A 592 3.06 -18.37 -31.21
N TYR A 593 1.94 -18.62 -31.88
CA TYR A 593 0.81 -19.34 -31.32
C TYR A 593 1.19 -20.78 -31.01
N THR A 594 1.81 -21.48 -31.96
CA THR A 594 2.37 -22.82 -31.76
C THR A 594 3.41 -22.86 -30.65
N ALA A 595 4.30 -21.87 -30.58
CA ALA A 595 5.28 -21.82 -29.49
C ALA A 595 4.62 -21.68 -28.11
N LEU A 596 3.54 -20.90 -27.99
CA LEU A 596 2.76 -20.83 -26.76
C LEU A 596 2.12 -22.21 -26.42
N GLN A 597 1.53 -22.88 -27.40
CA GLN A 597 0.93 -24.21 -27.21
C GLN A 597 1.97 -25.23 -26.74
N GLU A 598 3.15 -25.26 -27.36
CA GLU A 598 4.25 -26.12 -26.96
C GLU A 598 4.81 -25.77 -25.58
N GLY A 599 4.81 -24.49 -25.19
CA GLY A 599 5.19 -24.06 -23.86
C GLY A 599 4.24 -24.58 -22.78
N ILE A 600 2.93 -24.55 -23.04
CA ILE A 600 1.91 -25.19 -22.18
C ILE A 600 2.13 -26.70 -22.12
N ALA A 601 2.35 -27.34 -23.27
CA ALA A 601 2.60 -28.78 -23.38
C ALA A 601 3.79 -29.22 -22.53
N ALA A 602 4.89 -28.47 -22.62
CA ALA A 602 6.11 -28.74 -21.88
C ALA A 602 5.93 -28.56 -20.36
N ALA A 603 4.97 -27.74 -19.93
CA ALA A 603 4.58 -27.63 -18.52
C ALA A 603 3.78 -28.85 -18.02
N GLY A 604 3.49 -29.82 -18.88
CA GLY A 604 2.80 -31.08 -18.54
C GLY A 604 1.28 -31.04 -18.71
N HIS A 605 0.75 -30.03 -19.41
CA HIS A 605 -0.69 -29.79 -19.51
C HIS A 605 -1.22 -29.94 -20.94
N SER A 606 -2.46 -30.43 -21.05
CA SER A 606 -3.20 -30.39 -22.31
C SER A 606 -3.56 -28.95 -22.67
N VAL A 607 -3.60 -28.67 -23.97
CA VAL A 607 -3.88 -27.32 -24.49
C VAL A 607 -5.33 -27.26 -24.95
N TYR A 608 -6.14 -26.37 -24.37
CA TYR A 608 -7.47 -26.06 -24.89
C TYR A 608 -7.38 -24.88 -25.88
N ASP A 609 -7.35 -25.20 -27.17
CA ASP A 609 -7.24 -24.22 -28.25
C ASP A 609 -8.61 -23.60 -28.57
N LEU A 610 -8.75 -22.31 -28.28
CA LEU A 610 -9.97 -21.52 -28.48
C LEU A 610 -9.94 -20.79 -29.85
N GLY A 611 -8.85 -20.90 -30.61
CA GLY A 611 -8.65 -20.30 -31.91
C GLY A 611 -8.68 -18.77 -31.91
N THR A 612 -9.02 -18.19 -33.06
CA THR A 612 -9.29 -16.75 -33.15
C THR A 612 -10.56 -16.42 -32.39
N MET A 613 -10.48 -15.49 -31.44
CA MET A 613 -11.62 -15.02 -30.66
C MET A 613 -11.41 -13.58 -30.16
N PRO A 614 -12.45 -12.76 -29.96
CA PRO A 614 -12.30 -11.45 -29.32
C PRO A 614 -11.80 -11.60 -27.88
N ILE A 615 -10.96 -10.68 -27.42
CA ILE A 615 -10.34 -10.80 -26.09
C ILE A 615 -11.36 -10.78 -24.94
N ALA A 616 -12.48 -10.08 -25.12
CA ALA A 616 -13.57 -10.08 -24.14
C ALA A 616 -14.11 -11.50 -23.86
N ASN A 617 -13.94 -12.43 -24.81
CA ASN A 617 -14.35 -13.81 -24.64
C ASN A 617 -13.47 -14.58 -23.66
N ALA A 618 -12.24 -14.14 -23.40
CA ALA A 618 -11.34 -14.81 -22.46
C ALA A 618 -11.93 -14.93 -21.04
N PRO A 619 -12.34 -13.82 -20.37
CA PRO A 619 -12.99 -13.93 -19.08
C PRO A 619 -14.41 -14.54 -19.15
N TYR A 620 -15.10 -14.49 -20.29
CA TYR A 620 -16.38 -15.20 -20.46
C TYR A 620 -16.19 -16.72 -20.45
N VAL A 621 -15.16 -17.23 -21.12
CA VAL A 621 -14.79 -18.65 -21.10
C VAL A 621 -14.45 -19.10 -19.69
N LEU A 622 -13.62 -18.33 -18.95
CA LEU A 622 -13.31 -18.61 -17.55
C LEU A 622 -14.58 -18.65 -16.67
N ALA A 623 -15.54 -17.76 -16.91
CA ALA A 623 -16.81 -17.71 -16.16
C ALA A 623 -17.82 -18.79 -16.58
N SER A 624 -17.74 -19.29 -17.80
CA SER A 624 -18.64 -20.33 -18.31
C SER A 624 -18.38 -21.72 -17.76
N GLU A 625 -17.24 -21.90 -17.06
CA GLU A 625 -16.77 -23.19 -16.54
C GLU A 625 -16.65 -24.27 -17.63
N MET A 626 -16.22 -23.91 -18.84
CA MET A 626 -15.99 -24.85 -19.95
C MET A 626 -14.53 -25.36 -20.01
N PRO A 627 -14.29 -26.62 -20.41
CA PRO A 627 -15.27 -27.71 -20.51
C PRO A 627 -15.75 -28.16 -19.12
N GLN A 628 -16.98 -28.67 -19.01
CA GLN A 628 -17.67 -28.89 -17.73
C GLN A 628 -16.94 -29.80 -16.73
N GLN A 629 -16.20 -30.79 -17.24
CA GLN A 629 -15.47 -31.75 -16.39
C GLN A 629 -14.16 -31.18 -15.85
N ASN A 630 -13.48 -30.36 -16.64
CA ASN A 630 -12.20 -29.77 -16.28
C ASN A 630 -12.17 -28.31 -16.78
N PRO A 631 -12.82 -27.38 -16.07
CA PRO A 631 -12.98 -26.01 -16.53
C PRO A 631 -11.66 -25.27 -16.66
N ILE A 632 -11.51 -24.49 -17.74
CA ILE A 632 -10.37 -23.61 -17.94
C ILE A 632 -10.27 -22.62 -16.76
N ASN A 633 -9.11 -22.54 -16.12
CA ASN A 633 -8.86 -21.68 -14.96
C ASN A 633 -7.73 -20.65 -15.18
N ILE A 634 -6.95 -20.81 -16.25
CA ILE A 634 -6.00 -19.83 -16.78
C ILE A 634 -6.12 -19.77 -18.30
N LEU A 635 -6.07 -18.57 -18.86
CA LEU A 635 -6.19 -18.34 -20.30
C LEU A 635 -5.08 -17.41 -20.81
N LEU A 636 -4.32 -17.88 -21.79
CA LEU A 636 -3.29 -17.11 -22.49
C LEU A 636 -3.86 -16.55 -23.80
N TYR A 637 -3.77 -15.24 -23.99
CA TYR A 637 -4.34 -14.56 -25.14
C TYR A 637 -3.28 -13.79 -25.92
N LYS A 638 -3.03 -14.20 -27.17
CA LYS A 638 -2.03 -13.63 -28.06
C LYS A 638 -2.61 -12.44 -28.84
N SER A 639 -2.16 -11.23 -28.51
CA SER A 639 -2.56 -10.00 -29.21
C SER A 639 -1.72 -8.78 -28.79
N ALA A 640 -1.63 -7.81 -29.70
CA ALA A 640 -1.19 -6.44 -29.42
C ALA A 640 -2.31 -5.38 -29.58
N SER A 641 -3.60 -5.75 -29.51
CA SER A 641 -4.75 -4.82 -29.56
C SER A 641 -4.74 -3.94 -30.82
N HIS A 642 -4.63 -2.62 -30.70
CA HIS A 642 -4.66 -1.63 -31.79
C HIS A 642 -3.32 -1.44 -32.53
N ASN A 643 -2.24 -2.10 -32.10
CA ASN A 643 -0.92 -1.96 -32.75
C ASN A 643 -0.95 -2.46 -34.21
N PRO A 644 0.06 -2.16 -35.05
CA PRO A 644 0.12 -2.71 -36.42
C PRO A 644 0.31 -4.24 -36.44
N ALA A 645 0.14 -4.87 -37.61
CA ALA A 645 0.37 -6.31 -37.82
C ALA A 645 1.81 -6.76 -37.51
N SER A 646 2.79 -5.85 -37.54
CA SER A 646 4.20 -6.13 -37.24
C SER A 646 4.50 -6.33 -35.75
N GLN A 647 3.51 -6.12 -34.89
CA GLN A 647 3.64 -6.22 -33.44
C GLN A 647 2.65 -7.23 -32.88
N ASP A 648 3.09 -7.96 -31.86
CA ASP A 648 2.28 -8.95 -31.16
C ASP A 648 2.56 -8.91 -29.66
N GLY A 649 1.85 -9.73 -28.90
CA GLY A 649 1.97 -9.76 -27.46
C GLY A 649 1.23 -10.91 -26.81
N LEU A 650 1.36 -11.00 -25.48
CA LEU A 650 0.65 -11.97 -24.67
C LEU A 650 0.00 -11.30 -23.46
N LYS A 651 -1.28 -11.62 -23.26
CA LYS A 651 -2.07 -11.24 -22.10
C LYS A 651 -2.53 -12.51 -21.37
N ILE A 652 -2.65 -12.45 -20.05
CA ILE A 652 -2.98 -13.62 -19.22
C ILE A 652 -4.24 -13.28 -18.41
N PHE A 653 -5.23 -14.17 -18.45
CA PHE A 653 -6.47 -14.07 -17.69
C PHE A 653 -6.59 -15.26 -16.74
N ILE A 654 -7.12 -15.00 -15.55
CA ILE A 654 -7.26 -15.98 -14.48
C ILE A 654 -8.56 -15.76 -13.72
N ARG A 655 -9.01 -16.81 -13.02
CA ARG A 655 -9.95 -16.66 -11.90
C ARG A 655 -9.14 -16.49 -10.61
N ASP A 656 -9.25 -15.33 -9.96
CA ASP A 656 -8.50 -15.06 -8.74
C ASP A 656 -9.09 -15.74 -7.49
N GLU A 657 -8.42 -15.62 -6.34
CA GLU A 657 -8.85 -16.23 -5.07
C GLU A 657 -10.19 -15.70 -4.56
N GLN A 658 -10.61 -14.50 -5.00
CA GLN A 658 -11.91 -13.92 -4.67
C GLN A 658 -13.00 -14.37 -5.66
N GLY A 659 -12.65 -15.22 -6.63
CA GLY A 659 -13.55 -15.73 -7.67
C GLY A 659 -13.80 -14.73 -8.80
N ARG A 660 -13.01 -13.67 -8.92
CA ARG A 660 -13.13 -12.64 -9.97
C ARG A 660 -12.36 -13.06 -11.22
N PHE A 661 -12.84 -12.64 -12.38
CA PHE A 661 -12.21 -12.92 -13.68
C PHE A 661 -11.40 -11.69 -14.10
N VAL A 662 -10.07 -11.78 -13.95
CA VAL A 662 -9.18 -10.63 -14.08
C VAL A 662 -7.94 -10.98 -14.90
N LYS A 663 -7.20 -9.96 -15.33
CA LYS A 663 -5.85 -10.14 -15.87
C LYS A 663 -4.88 -10.55 -14.77
N ALA A 664 -3.79 -11.22 -15.13
CA ALA A 664 -2.71 -11.55 -14.21
C ALA A 664 -2.22 -10.29 -13.48
N MET A 665 -2.07 -10.41 -12.16
CA MET A 665 -1.65 -9.32 -11.28
C MET A 665 -0.12 -9.32 -11.15
N SER A 666 0.45 -8.22 -10.65
CA SER A 666 1.91 -8.03 -10.67
C SER A 666 2.70 -9.09 -9.90
N ASN A 667 2.15 -9.65 -8.81
CA ASN A 667 2.76 -10.80 -8.13
C ASN A 667 2.94 -12.03 -9.04
N MET A 668 1.95 -12.32 -9.90
CA MET A 668 2.03 -13.40 -10.87
C MET A 668 2.98 -13.04 -12.02
N GLU A 669 2.93 -11.81 -12.56
CA GLU A 669 3.84 -11.33 -13.61
C GLU A 669 5.32 -11.40 -13.18
N ASN A 670 5.60 -11.12 -11.89
CA ASN A 670 6.92 -11.23 -11.28
C ASN A 670 7.37 -12.70 -11.22
N ALA A 671 6.48 -13.60 -10.75
CA ALA A 671 6.76 -15.03 -10.70
C ALA A 671 7.04 -15.63 -12.09
N ILE A 672 6.24 -15.23 -13.10
CA ILE A 672 6.43 -15.66 -14.49
C ILE A 672 7.83 -15.27 -14.98
N THR A 673 8.20 -14.01 -14.78
CA THR A 673 9.51 -13.51 -15.25
C THR A 673 10.66 -14.28 -14.60
N ALA A 674 10.59 -14.55 -13.30
CA ALA A 674 11.62 -15.32 -12.60
C ALA A 674 11.73 -16.75 -13.12
N LEU A 675 10.60 -17.43 -13.35
CA LEU A 675 10.58 -18.78 -13.89
C LEU A 675 11.10 -18.84 -15.33
N MET A 676 10.81 -17.84 -16.17
CA MET A 676 11.38 -17.76 -17.51
C MET A 676 12.91 -17.80 -17.45
N PHE A 677 13.53 -17.05 -16.54
CA PHE A 677 14.99 -17.05 -16.37
C PHE A 677 15.53 -18.34 -15.77
N TYR A 678 14.87 -18.86 -14.73
CA TYR A 678 15.25 -20.11 -14.08
C TYR A 678 15.32 -21.26 -15.09
N HIS A 679 14.34 -21.33 -15.99
CA HIS A 679 14.26 -22.40 -16.98
C HIS A 679 15.03 -22.13 -18.27
N ALA A 680 15.47 -20.89 -18.54
CA ALA A 680 16.07 -20.50 -19.82
C ALA A 680 17.34 -21.30 -20.22
N SER A 681 18.08 -21.85 -19.25
CA SER A 681 19.31 -22.61 -19.51
C SER A 681 19.07 -24.09 -19.76
N ASP A 682 18.04 -24.67 -19.14
CA ASP A 682 17.85 -26.13 -19.06
C ASP A 682 16.59 -26.62 -19.79
N ILE A 683 15.70 -25.71 -20.17
CA ILE A 683 14.45 -26.09 -20.85
C ILE A 683 14.74 -26.60 -22.26
N GLN A 684 14.33 -27.83 -22.53
CA GLN A 684 14.34 -28.41 -23.86
C GLN A 684 12.94 -28.35 -24.45
N ARG A 685 12.87 -28.01 -25.74
CA ARG A 685 11.61 -27.96 -26.46
C ARG A 685 11.02 -29.37 -26.53
N SER A 686 9.96 -29.61 -25.77
CA SER A 686 9.16 -30.84 -25.82
C SER A 686 7.90 -30.62 -26.65
N SER A 687 7.50 -31.62 -27.43
CA SER A 687 6.40 -31.53 -28.40
C SER A 687 5.24 -32.49 -28.11
N THR A 688 5.10 -32.97 -26.87
CA THR A 688 4.15 -34.05 -26.57
C THR A 688 3.14 -33.65 -25.49
N SER A 689 2.07 -32.97 -25.88
CA SER A 689 0.79 -32.96 -25.15
C SER A 689 -0.38 -32.93 -26.13
N GLU A 690 -1.57 -33.29 -25.66
CA GLU A 690 -2.80 -33.29 -26.45
C GLU A 690 -3.32 -31.85 -26.62
N VAL A 691 -3.54 -31.42 -27.87
CA VAL A 691 -4.20 -30.15 -28.20
C VAL A 691 -5.66 -30.44 -28.51
N LEU A 692 -6.55 -29.90 -27.68
CA LEU A 692 -7.99 -30.06 -27.76
C LEU A 692 -8.61 -28.78 -28.31
N CYS A 693 -9.19 -28.85 -29.51
CA CYS A 693 -9.88 -27.71 -30.11
C CYS A 693 -11.24 -27.48 -29.43
N LEU A 694 -11.43 -26.29 -28.85
CA LEU A 694 -12.69 -25.82 -28.25
C LEU A 694 -13.17 -24.49 -28.87
N GLN A 695 -12.79 -24.24 -30.13
CA GLN A 695 -13.13 -23.00 -30.81
C GLN A 695 -14.65 -22.82 -30.96
N GLU A 696 -15.40 -23.87 -31.26
CA GLU A 696 -16.86 -23.80 -31.37
C GLU A 696 -17.55 -23.52 -30.03
N GLU A 697 -17.04 -24.08 -28.94
CA GLU A 697 -17.53 -23.83 -27.59
C GLU A 697 -17.25 -22.39 -27.17
N ALA A 698 -16.05 -21.88 -27.43
CA ALA A 698 -15.70 -20.48 -27.18
C ALA A 698 -16.61 -19.53 -27.97
N GLN A 699 -16.89 -19.87 -29.23
CA GLN A 699 -17.83 -19.17 -30.09
C GLN A 699 -19.25 -19.13 -29.50
N LYS A 700 -19.75 -20.27 -28.99
CA LYS A 700 -21.07 -20.36 -28.33
C LYS A 700 -21.15 -19.50 -27.06
N VAL A 701 -20.08 -19.48 -26.25
CA VAL A 701 -19.98 -18.63 -25.05
C VAL A 701 -20.06 -17.16 -25.42
N PHE A 702 -19.32 -16.71 -26.44
CA PHE A 702 -19.39 -15.32 -26.88
C PHE A 702 -20.81 -14.96 -27.36
N THR A 703 -21.39 -15.78 -28.23
CA THR A 703 -22.74 -15.54 -28.79
C THR A 703 -23.80 -15.49 -27.70
N SER A 704 -23.73 -16.35 -26.69
CA SER A 704 -24.69 -16.32 -25.59
C SER A 704 -24.61 -15.00 -24.84
N VAL A 705 -23.40 -14.55 -24.48
CA VAL A 705 -23.19 -13.31 -23.71
C VAL A 705 -23.61 -12.07 -24.50
N VAL A 706 -23.17 -11.91 -25.76
CA VAL A 706 -23.44 -10.67 -26.52
C VAL A 706 -24.88 -10.56 -27.02
N THR A 707 -25.61 -11.65 -27.11
CA THR A 707 -27.02 -11.65 -27.55
C THR A 707 -28.01 -11.76 -26.38
N GLN A 708 -27.52 -11.84 -25.14
CA GLN A 708 -28.33 -11.96 -23.94
C GLN A 708 -28.99 -10.63 -23.59
N GLN A 709 -30.29 -10.67 -23.27
CA GLN A 709 -31.10 -9.47 -23.06
C GLN A 709 -30.59 -8.58 -21.91
N GLN A 710 -30.07 -9.18 -20.83
CA GLN A 710 -29.53 -8.42 -19.68
C GLN A 710 -28.27 -7.61 -20.03
N ASN A 711 -27.55 -7.98 -21.10
CA ASN A 711 -26.31 -7.32 -21.53
C ASN A 711 -26.56 -6.25 -22.60
N LEU A 712 -27.74 -6.22 -23.22
CA LEU A 712 -28.12 -5.28 -24.27
C LEU A 712 -28.88 -4.05 -23.72
N PRO A 713 -28.78 -2.87 -24.35
CA PRO A 713 -29.42 -1.63 -23.87
C PRO A 713 -30.95 -1.58 -24.07
N GLY A 714 -31.55 -2.55 -24.76
CA GLY A 714 -32.98 -2.59 -25.06
C GLY A 714 -33.26 -2.62 -26.55
N LYS A 715 -34.44 -2.13 -26.98
CA LYS A 715 -34.85 -2.04 -28.38
C LYS A 715 -35.19 -0.61 -28.76
N THR A 716 -34.81 -0.19 -29.97
CA THR A 716 -35.22 1.09 -30.56
C THR A 716 -36.31 0.88 -31.61
N THR A 717 -37.15 1.89 -31.79
CA THR A 717 -38.11 2.01 -32.90
C THR A 717 -37.68 3.07 -33.92
N GLN A 718 -36.57 3.77 -33.66
CA GLN A 718 -36.02 4.78 -34.57
C GLN A 718 -35.39 4.10 -35.80
N ASP A 719 -35.47 4.76 -36.95
CA ASP A 719 -34.75 4.33 -38.16
C ASP A 719 -33.24 4.60 -38.00
N VAL A 720 -32.48 3.54 -37.76
CA VAL A 720 -31.05 3.57 -37.42
C VAL A 720 -30.28 2.68 -38.38
N ALA A 721 -29.10 3.16 -38.80
CA ALA A 721 -28.12 2.38 -39.54
C ALA A 721 -26.80 2.33 -38.78
N ILE A 722 -26.16 1.17 -38.73
CA ILE A 722 -24.86 0.98 -38.08
C ILE A 722 -23.85 0.45 -39.09
N ILE A 723 -22.74 1.16 -39.24
CA ILE A 723 -21.57 0.72 -39.99
C ILE A 723 -20.52 0.24 -38.98
N CYS A 724 -20.21 -1.04 -38.99
CA CYS A 724 -19.21 -1.65 -38.12
C CYS A 724 -17.89 -1.79 -38.87
N ASP A 725 -16.87 -1.08 -38.39
CA ASP A 725 -15.47 -1.32 -38.77
C ASP A 725 -14.86 -2.32 -37.79
N LEU A 726 -14.61 -3.53 -38.29
CA LEU A 726 -14.06 -4.64 -37.50
C LEU A 726 -12.54 -4.69 -37.47
N SER A 727 -11.85 -3.68 -38.01
CA SER A 727 -10.39 -3.50 -37.96
C SER A 727 -9.53 -4.64 -38.51
N HIS A 728 -10.14 -5.51 -39.33
CA HIS A 728 -9.63 -6.82 -39.71
C HIS A 728 -9.20 -7.66 -38.51
N GLY A 729 -9.80 -7.40 -37.35
CA GLY A 729 -9.50 -8.00 -36.06
C GLY A 729 -10.30 -9.27 -35.79
N ALA A 730 -10.22 -9.76 -34.55
CA ALA A 730 -10.81 -11.02 -34.10
C ALA A 730 -12.33 -11.12 -34.34
N LEU A 731 -13.06 -10.00 -34.23
CA LEU A 731 -14.51 -9.94 -34.48
C LEU A 731 -14.90 -10.15 -35.95
N SER A 732 -13.93 -10.07 -36.88
CA SER A 732 -14.16 -10.29 -38.32
C SER A 732 -14.47 -11.75 -38.66
N ALA A 733 -14.13 -12.70 -37.78
CA ALA A 733 -14.43 -14.10 -38.03
C ALA A 733 -15.96 -14.30 -38.13
N THR A 734 -16.39 -15.10 -39.11
CA THR A 734 -17.79 -15.23 -39.53
C THR A 734 -18.75 -15.42 -38.37
N HIS A 735 -18.46 -16.35 -37.45
CA HIS A 735 -19.32 -16.64 -36.30
C HIS A 735 -19.49 -15.45 -35.34
N TYR A 736 -18.42 -14.70 -35.04
CA TYR A 736 -18.54 -13.53 -34.17
C TYR A 736 -19.29 -12.41 -34.86
N LYS A 737 -19.06 -12.20 -36.16
CA LYS A 737 -19.82 -11.23 -36.96
C LYS A 737 -21.31 -11.55 -36.98
N GLU A 738 -21.69 -12.81 -37.13
CA GLU A 738 -23.07 -13.27 -37.02
C GLU A 738 -23.65 -13.05 -35.61
N ALA A 739 -22.86 -13.28 -34.56
CA ALA A 739 -23.27 -12.98 -33.19
C ALA A 739 -23.52 -11.48 -32.96
N LEU A 740 -22.66 -10.62 -33.50
CA LEU A 740 -22.84 -9.16 -33.48
C LEU A 740 -24.10 -8.76 -34.26
N GLN A 741 -24.29 -9.32 -35.45
CA GLN A 741 -25.48 -9.07 -36.27
C GLN A 741 -26.76 -9.41 -35.51
N LEU A 742 -26.81 -10.59 -34.88
CA LEU A 742 -27.94 -11.03 -34.06
C LEU A 742 -28.16 -10.10 -32.86
N ALA A 743 -27.10 -9.64 -32.20
CA ALA A 743 -27.19 -8.69 -31.09
C ALA A 743 -27.77 -7.34 -31.53
N ILE A 744 -27.33 -6.80 -32.67
CA ILE A 744 -27.85 -5.54 -33.25
C ILE A 744 -29.33 -5.70 -33.66
N GLN A 745 -29.69 -6.80 -34.31
CA GLN A 745 -31.07 -7.11 -34.68
C GLN A 745 -31.98 -7.27 -33.46
N LYS A 746 -31.48 -7.91 -32.38
CA LYS A 746 -32.19 -7.96 -31.09
C LYS A 746 -32.42 -6.57 -30.48
N CYS A 747 -31.61 -5.57 -30.85
CA CYS A 747 -31.81 -4.18 -30.47
C CYS A 747 -32.78 -3.42 -31.39
N GLY A 748 -33.38 -4.08 -32.40
CA GLY A 748 -34.35 -3.48 -33.32
C GLY A 748 -33.73 -2.73 -34.50
N ILE A 749 -32.50 -3.07 -34.89
CA ILE A 749 -31.77 -2.41 -35.98
C ILE A 749 -31.44 -3.43 -37.06
N ASP A 750 -31.99 -3.24 -38.27
CA ASP A 750 -31.78 -4.15 -39.41
C ASP A 750 -30.74 -3.65 -40.42
N SER A 751 -30.50 -2.34 -40.49
CA SER A 751 -29.55 -1.74 -41.43
C SER A 751 -28.12 -1.81 -40.88
N ILE A 752 -27.40 -2.88 -41.22
CA ILE A 752 -26.03 -3.13 -40.76
C ILE A 752 -25.09 -3.23 -41.95
N ASP A 753 -23.99 -2.47 -41.90
CA ASP A 753 -22.93 -2.47 -42.89
C ASP A 753 -21.61 -2.90 -42.25
N TRP A 754 -20.85 -3.77 -42.92
CA TRP A 754 -19.54 -4.20 -42.45
C TRP A 754 -18.43 -3.59 -43.30
N VAL A 755 -17.34 -3.21 -42.65
CA VAL A 755 -16.05 -2.86 -43.27
C VAL A 755 -14.93 -3.43 -42.39
N GLY A 756 -13.73 -3.55 -42.94
CA GLY A 756 -12.62 -4.11 -42.18
C GLY A 756 -12.86 -5.56 -41.75
N ASP A 757 -13.63 -6.36 -42.51
CA ASP A 757 -14.10 -7.69 -42.09
C ASP A 757 -13.44 -8.86 -42.84
N LYS A 758 -12.33 -8.58 -43.54
CA LYS A 758 -11.58 -9.54 -44.37
C LYS A 758 -10.12 -9.67 -43.90
N PRO A 759 -9.86 -10.32 -42.75
CA PRO A 759 -8.51 -10.47 -42.25
C PRO A 759 -7.65 -11.33 -43.19
N ASN A 760 -6.41 -10.93 -43.42
CA ASN A 760 -5.42 -11.70 -44.18
C ASN A 760 -4.10 -11.92 -43.41
N GLY A 761 -4.09 -11.62 -42.11
CA GLY A 761 -2.91 -11.69 -41.25
C GLY A 761 -2.02 -10.44 -41.26
N LEU A 762 -2.11 -9.60 -42.30
CA LEU A 762 -1.27 -8.42 -42.52
C LEU A 762 -2.02 -7.09 -42.39
N ASN A 763 -3.35 -7.09 -42.56
CA ASN A 763 -4.17 -5.89 -42.64
C ASN A 763 -4.88 -5.50 -41.35
N ILE A 764 -4.62 -6.17 -40.23
CA ILE A 764 -5.19 -5.77 -38.93
C ILE A 764 -4.75 -4.35 -38.56
N ASN A 765 -5.72 -3.53 -38.12
CA ASN A 765 -5.52 -2.09 -37.83
C ASN A 765 -4.75 -1.34 -38.93
N ASN A 766 -4.99 -1.66 -40.20
CA ASN A 766 -4.28 -1.03 -41.30
C ASN A 766 -4.47 0.50 -41.28
N ASN A 767 -3.37 1.23 -41.33
CA ASN A 767 -3.35 2.70 -41.28
C ASN A 767 -3.12 3.35 -42.66
N SER A 768 -2.98 2.56 -43.73
CA SER A 768 -2.55 3.01 -45.06
C SER A 768 -3.52 2.64 -46.19
N GLY A 769 -3.42 3.36 -47.32
CA GLY A 769 -4.22 3.09 -48.52
C GLY A 769 -5.70 3.45 -48.39
N ASP A 770 -6.54 2.71 -49.13
CA ASP A 770 -8.01 2.85 -49.14
C ASP A 770 -8.73 1.85 -48.22
N ASP A 771 -7.98 1.10 -47.42
CA ASP A 771 -8.46 0.08 -46.48
C ASP A 771 -8.03 0.44 -45.05
N ARG A 772 -8.14 1.72 -44.70
CA ARG A 772 -7.78 2.22 -43.37
C ARG A 772 -8.89 1.90 -42.38
N VAL A 773 -8.52 1.30 -41.26
CA VAL A 773 -9.47 0.78 -40.29
C VAL A 773 -8.99 0.93 -38.85
N GLY A 774 -9.93 0.94 -37.92
CA GLY A 774 -9.65 0.77 -36.50
C GLY A 774 -9.84 2.01 -35.61
N ALA A 775 -10.14 1.75 -34.33
CA ALA A 775 -10.50 2.76 -33.33
C ALA A 775 -9.39 3.79 -33.02
N GLY A 776 -8.11 3.36 -33.06
CA GLY A 776 -6.97 4.16 -32.59
C GLY A 776 -6.74 5.48 -33.36
N HIS A 777 -7.37 5.64 -34.52
CA HIS A 777 -7.25 6.85 -35.35
C HIS A 777 -8.09 8.04 -34.87
N PHE A 778 -9.09 7.78 -34.02
CA PHE A 778 -10.12 8.75 -33.66
C PHE A 778 -9.97 9.30 -32.24
N GLU A 779 -8.93 8.89 -31.50
CA GLU A 779 -8.65 9.42 -30.18
C GLU A 779 -8.45 10.95 -30.21
N ASN A 780 -9.10 11.67 -29.29
CA ASN A 780 -9.06 13.14 -29.17
C ASN A 780 -9.64 13.92 -30.38
N ILE A 781 -10.42 13.26 -31.25
CA ILE A 781 -11.18 13.93 -32.31
C ILE A 781 -12.60 14.19 -31.81
N GLU A 782 -13.12 15.40 -32.05
CA GLU A 782 -14.49 15.74 -31.66
C GLU A 782 -15.48 15.62 -32.81
N HIS A 783 -15.07 16.09 -34.00
CA HIS A 783 -15.87 16.03 -35.21
C HIS A 783 -14.96 15.87 -36.43
N LEU A 784 -15.51 15.26 -37.47
CA LEU A 784 -14.92 15.17 -38.80
C LEU A 784 -15.85 15.83 -39.80
N THR A 785 -15.27 16.55 -40.75
CA THR A 785 -15.97 17.20 -41.86
C THR A 785 -15.84 16.35 -43.13
N ARG A 786 -16.63 16.68 -44.16
CA ARG A 786 -16.51 16.02 -45.47
C ARG A 786 -15.10 16.18 -46.07
N SER A 787 -14.48 17.35 -45.94
CA SER A 787 -13.12 17.59 -46.44
C SER A 787 -12.06 16.73 -45.75
N ASP A 788 -12.30 16.27 -44.52
CA ASP A 788 -11.34 15.43 -43.80
C ASP A 788 -11.21 14.02 -44.42
N ILE A 789 -12.23 13.56 -45.15
CA ILE A 789 -12.31 12.20 -45.71
C ILE A 789 -12.18 12.16 -47.24
N GLU A 790 -12.15 13.32 -47.89
CA GLU A 790 -11.94 13.46 -49.34
C GLU A 790 -10.46 13.39 -49.71
N PRO A 791 -10.10 13.17 -50.99
CA PRO A 791 -8.71 13.09 -51.42
C PRO A 791 -7.87 14.29 -50.96
N GLY A 792 -6.83 14.02 -50.16
CA GLY A 792 -5.97 15.06 -49.54
C GLY A 792 -6.33 15.37 -48.07
N GLY A 793 -7.48 14.92 -47.59
CA GLY A 793 -7.86 14.96 -46.18
C GLY A 793 -7.15 13.90 -45.34
N LYS A 794 -6.95 14.19 -44.05
CA LYS A 794 -6.21 13.33 -43.10
C LYS A 794 -6.83 11.93 -42.91
N TYR A 795 -8.15 11.84 -43.04
CA TYR A 795 -8.95 10.62 -42.85
C TYR A 795 -9.47 10.06 -44.19
N ASN A 796 -8.87 10.47 -45.32
CA ASN A 796 -9.10 9.81 -46.59
C ASN A 796 -8.67 8.34 -46.51
N GLY A 797 -9.44 7.46 -47.16
CA GLY A 797 -9.17 6.02 -47.21
C GLY A 797 -9.80 5.20 -46.09
N PHE A 798 -10.67 5.77 -45.24
CA PHE A 798 -11.48 5.01 -44.28
C PHE A 798 -12.84 4.60 -44.89
N PRO A 799 -13.08 3.30 -45.16
CA PRO A 799 -14.33 2.84 -45.76
C PRO A 799 -15.56 3.15 -44.91
N ALA A 800 -15.44 3.04 -43.57
CA ALA A 800 -16.54 3.29 -42.64
C ALA A 800 -16.99 4.76 -42.69
N LEU A 801 -16.05 5.71 -42.72
CA LEU A 801 -16.37 7.13 -42.84
C LEU A 801 -16.99 7.46 -44.19
N LYS A 802 -16.46 6.89 -45.29
CA LYS A 802 -17.05 7.08 -46.62
C LYS A 802 -18.51 6.61 -46.66
N LYS A 803 -18.81 5.45 -46.07
CA LYS A 803 -20.19 4.96 -45.93
C LYS A 803 -21.03 5.87 -45.04
N LEU A 804 -20.48 6.34 -43.91
CA LEU A 804 -21.18 7.20 -42.96
C LEU A 804 -21.61 8.53 -43.61
N PHE A 805 -20.72 9.19 -44.34
CA PHE A 805 -21.00 10.45 -45.04
C PHE A 805 -21.92 10.29 -46.27
N ALA A 806 -22.14 9.07 -46.75
CA ALA A 806 -23.13 8.79 -47.80
C ALA A 806 -24.57 8.89 -47.29
N TYR A 807 -24.80 8.93 -45.97
CA TYR A 807 -26.12 9.15 -45.38
C TYR A 807 -26.59 10.61 -45.45
N LYS A 808 -25.82 11.52 -46.07
CA LYS A 808 -26.27 12.88 -46.41
C LYS A 808 -27.61 12.87 -47.17
N ASP A 809 -27.79 11.91 -48.06
CA ASP A 809 -28.97 11.77 -48.90
C ASP A 809 -30.11 10.99 -48.21
N LYS A 810 -29.93 10.58 -46.95
CA LYS A 810 -30.91 9.84 -46.12
C LYS A 810 -31.09 10.50 -44.74
N PRO A 811 -31.50 11.78 -44.66
CA PRO A 811 -31.59 12.50 -43.39
C PRO A 811 -32.61 11.90 -42.40
N GLN A 812 -33.54 11.07 -42.89
CA GLN A 812 -34.50 10.31 -42.11
C GLN A 812 -33.92 9.03 -41.47
N THR A 813 -32.66 8.68 -41.67
CA THR A 813 -31.99 7.58 -40.97
C THR A 813 -30.87 8.14 -40.08
N THR A 814 -30.86 7.79 -38.79
CA THR A 814 -29.74 8.16 -37.91
C THR A 814 -28.60 7.15 -38.13
N ALA A 815 -27.54 7.59 -38.80
CA ALA A 815 -26.41 6.73 -39.14
C ALA A 815 -25.28 6.83 -38.12
N PHE A 816 -24.81 5.67 -37.68
CA PHE A 816 -23.67 5.52 -36.78
C PHE A 816 -22.55 4.73 -37.46
N ALA A 817 -21.31 5.00 -37.06
CA ALA A 817 -20.19 4.10 -37.28
C ALA A 817 -19.59 3.67 -35.94
N ILE A 818 -19.27 2.38 -35.81
CA ILE A 818 -18.55 1.83 -34.66
C ILE A 818 -17.21 1.33 -35.16
N PHE A 819 -16.12 1.95 -34.69
CA PHE A 819 -14.76 1.56 -35.02
C PHE A 819 -14.20 0.69 -33.91
N MET A 820 -13.90 -0.57 -34.20
CA MET A 820 -13.31 -1.52 -33.26
C MET A 820 -11.78 -1.53 -33.36
N ASP A 821 -11.10 -2.21 -32.43
CA ASP A 821 -9.68 -2.53 -32.56
C ASP A 821 -9.43 -4.03 -32.76
N GLY A 822 -8.16 -4.38 -33.01
CA GLY A 822 -7.77 -5.72 -33.46
C GLY A 822 -8.23 -6.89 -32.59
N ASP A 823 -8.25 -6.75 -31.26
CA ASP A 823 -8.76 -7.78 -30.34
C ASP A 823 -10.19 -7.51 -29.83
N GLY A 824 -10.75 -6.33 -30.15
CA GLY A 824 -12.15 -5.99 -29.95
C GLY A 824 -12.51 -5.55 -28.52
N ASP A 825 -11.53 -5.13 -27.71
CA ASP A 825 -11.80 -4.59 -26.37
C ASP A 825 -12.16 -3.09 -26.37
N ARG A 826 -11.77 -2.37 -27.42
CA ARG A 826 -12.05 -0.95 -27.61
C ARG A 826 -13.09 -0.74 -28.69
N GLY A 827 -13.79 0.38 -28.59
CA GLY A 827 -14.41 0.95 -29.77
C GLY A 827 -14.73 2.44 -29.62
N ILE A 828 -14.85 3.09 -30.77
CA ILE A 828 -15.22 4.50 -30.89
C ILE A 828 -16.51 4.59 -31.68
N THR A 829 -17.49 5.34 -31.15
CA THR A 829 -18.75 5.60 -31.85
C THR A 829 -18.66 6.93 -32.58
N ALA A 830 -19.17 6.98 -33.80
CA ALA A 830 -19.44 8.20 -34.53
C ALA A 830 -20.92 8.27 -34.91
N VAL A 831 -21.52 9.47 -34.87
CA VAL A 831 -22.87 9.71 -35.39
C VAL A 831 -22.82 10.82 -36.43
N TYR A 832 -23.51 10.60 -37.56
CA TYR A 832 -23.54 11.58 -38.64
C TYR A 832 -24.63 12.62 -38.41
N ASN A 833 -24.25 13.90 -38.55
CA ASN A 833 -25.15 15.04 -38.53
C ASN A 833 -25.36 15.55 -39.98
N PRO A 834 -26.50 15.25 -40.62
CA PRO A 834 -26.76 15.63 -41.99
C PRO A 834 -26.97 17.14 -42.19
N GLN A 835 -27.33 17.89 -41.15
CA GLN A 835 -27.59 19.33 -41.23
C GLN A 835 -26.29 20.13 -41.37
N LEU A 836 -25.23 19.67 -40.68
CA LEU A 836 -23.91 20.31 -40.68
C LEU A 836 -22.91 19.62 -41.61
N ASP A 837 -23.25 18.45 -42.16
CA ASP A 837 -22.36 17.59 -42.97
C ASP A 837 -21.06 17.25 -42.21
N ILE A 838 -21.23 16.84 -40.95
CA ILE A 838 -20.15 16.43 -40.04
C ILE A 838 -20.48 15.10 -39.36
N ALA A 839 -19.46 14.35 -38.97
CA ALA A 839 -19.59 13.22 -38.06
C ALA A 839 -19.09 13.62 -36.67
N HIS A 840 -19.93 13.51 -35.63
CA HIS A 840 -19.50 13.69 -34.25
C HIS A 840 -18.84 12.41 -33.76
N ILE A 841 -17.67 12.53 -33.15
CA ILE A 841 -16.87 11.42 -32.62
C ILE A 841 -16.99 11.37 -31.10
N PHE A 842 -17.24 10.17 -30.57
CA PHE A 842 -17.38 9.89 -29.14
C PHE A 842 -16.23 9.01 -28.68
N ASP A 843 -15.21 9.66 -28.12
CA ASP A 843 -14.13 8.98 -27.41
C ASP A 843 -14.64 8.27 -26.13
N GLY A 844 -13.73 7.61 -25.41
CA GLY A 844 -14.11 6.86 -24.21
C GLY A 844 -14.69 7.74 -23.09
N ASP A 845 -14.19 8.97 -22.93
CA ASP A 845 -14.72 9.93 -21.95
C ASP A 845 -16.17 10.31 -22.30
N LYS A 846 -16.44 10.74 -23.55
CA LYS A 846 -17.79 11.09 -24.00
C LYS A 846 -18.75 9.90 -23.92
N SER A 847 -18.29 8.73 -24.34
CA SER A 847 -19.08 7.49 -24.32
C SER A 847 -19.44 7.06 -22.90
N LEU A 848 -18.48 7.03 -21.98
CA LEU A 848 -18.74 6.72 -20.56
C LEU A 848 -19.66 7.75 -19.93
N PHE A 849 -19.47 9.04 -20.19
CA PHE A 849 -20.34 10.10 -19.70
C PHE A 849 -21.79 9.92 -20.14
N LEU A 850 -22.03 9.63 -21.42
CA LEU A 850 -23.38 9.40 -21.95
C LEU A 850 -24.05 8.20 -21.30
N GLN A 851 -23.32 7.09 -21.13
CA GLN A 851 -23.86 5.90 -20.48
C GLN A 851 -24.23 6.16 -19.01
N ILE A 852 -23.40 6.90 -18.28
CA ILE A 852 -23.72 7.30 -16.89
C ILE A 852 -24.88 8.29 -16.85
N ARG A 853 -24.93 9.27 -17.77
CA ARG A 853 -26.02 10.23 -17.86
C ARG A 853 -27.35 9.54 -18.15
N SER A 854 -27.39 8.58 -19.06
CA SER A 854 -28.57 7.75 -19.31
C SER A 854 -28.98 6.99 -18.04
N ALA A 855 -28.04 6.36 -17.33
CA ALA A 855 -28.33 5.68 -16.05
C ALA A 855 -28.86 6.63 -14.96
N VAL A 856 -28.33 7.85 -14.85
CA VAL A 856 -28.83 8.90 -13.94
C VAL A 856 -30.25 9.32 -14.32
N ASN A 857 -30.51 9.57 -15.60
CA ASN A 857 -31.84 9.95 -16.10
C ASN A 857 -32.89 8.87 -15.82
N HIS A 858 -32.50 7.60 -15.95
CA HIS A 858 -33.34 6.44 -15.64
C HIS A 858 -33.34 6.06 -14.15
N LYS A 859 -32.63 6.79 -13.29
CA LYS A 859 -32.49 6.52 -11.85
C LYS A 859 -32.02 5.10 -11.52
N SER A 860 -31.16 4.54 -12.37
CA SER A 860 -30.65 3.17 -12.27
C SER A 860 -29.25 3.06 -11.68
N LEU A 861 -28.68 4.18 -11.22
CA LEU A 861 -27.35 4.24 -10.61
C LEU A 861 -27.45 4.21 -9.06
N PRO A 862 -27.16 3.08 -8.38
CA PRO A 862 -27.31 2.98 -6.93
C PRO A 862 -26.20 3.71 -6.14
N VAL A 863 -26.47 3.99 -4.85
CA VAL A 863 -25.42 4.44 -3.91
C VAL A 863 -24.39 3.34 -3.65
N GLY A 864 -23.14 3.72 -3.41
CA GLY A 864 -22.02 2.79 -3.27
C GLY A 864 -21.40 2.37 -4.60
N THR A 865 -22.01 2.70 -5.76
CA THR A 865 -21.41 2.45 -7.07
C THR A 865 -20.05 3.14 -7.18
N VAL A 866 -19.11 2.43 -7.80
CA VAL A 866 -17.83 2.97 -8.23
C VAL A 866 -17.91 3.23 -9.73
N ILE A 867 -17.44 4.39 -10.17
CA ILE A 867 -17.23 4.72 -11.58
C ILE A 867 -15.75 5.05 -11.71
N ALA A 868 -15.02 4.24 -12.46
CA ALA A 868 -13.56 4.36 -12.56
C ALA A 868 -13.14 4.92 -13.91
N PHE A 869 -12.19 5.84 -13.92
CA PHE A 869 -11.58 6.38 -15.13
C PHE A 869 -10.12 6.76 -14.84
N THR A 870 -9.32 6.91 -15.88
CA THR A 870 -7.87 7.07 -15.70
C THR A 870 -7.47 8.54 -15.55
N VAL A 871 -6.24 8.77 -15.08
CA VAL A 871 -5.59 10.08 -15.09
C VAL A 871 -5.48 10.73 -16.48
N ASP A 872 -5.79 10.01 -17.57
CA ASP A 872 -5.80 10.54 -18.93
C ASP A 872 -7.13 11.23 -19.30
N SER A 873 -8.19 10.98 -18.52
CA SER A 873 -9.50 11.60 -18.71
C SER A 873 -9.46 13.11 -18.53
N SER A 874 -10.26 13.80 -19.33
CA SER A 874 -10.21 15.26 -19.41
C SER A 874 -10.89 15.96 -18.23
N ILE A 875 -10.42 17.16 -17.91
CA ILE A 875 -10.96 17.96 -16.80
C ILE A 875 -12.43 18.36 -17.01
N PRO A 876 -12.87 18.80 -18.21
CA PRO A 876 -14.29 19.03 -18.44
C PRO A 876 -15.16 17.78 -18.24
N PHE A 877 -14.68 16.61 -18.67
CA PHE A 877 -15.35 15.34 -18.41
C PHE A 877 -15.46 15.06 -16.90
N MET A 878 -14.38 15.19 -16.12
CA MET A 878 -14.40 14.92 -14.68
C MET A 878 -15.39 15.82 -13.93
N ASN A 879 -15.42 17.11 -14.26
CA ASN A 879 -16.36 18.07 -13.70
C ASN A 879 -17.81 17.77 -14.14
N ALA A 880 -18.03 17.43 -15.40
CA ALA A 880 -19.35 17.07 -15.92
C ALA A 880 -19.89 15.78 -15.29
N MET A 881 -19.05 14.74 -15.19
CA MET A 881 -19.37 13.48 -14.54
C MET A 881 -19.80 13.69 -13.08
N LYS A 882 -19.02 14.47 -12.33
CA LYS A 882 -19.35 14.88 -10.95
C LYS A 882 -20.72 15.52 -10.86
N ASN A 883 -20.98 16.51 -11.71
CA ASN A 883 -22.23 17.27 -11.69
C ASN A 883 -23.42 16.41 -12.12
N CYS A 884 -23.24 15.54 -13.10
CA CYS A 884 -24.27 14.62 -13.57
C CYS A 884 -24.69 13.66 -12.46
N VAL A 885 -23.74 12.96 -11.83
CA VAL A 885 -24.05 11.99 -10.77
C VAL A 885 -24.64 12.67 -9.53
N ARG A 886 -24.21 13.90 -9.21
CA ARG A 886 -24.77 14.73 -8.10
C ARG A 886 -26.25 15.02 -8.22
N GLN A 887 -26.84 14.93 -9.41
CA GLN A 887 -28.28 15.10 -9.62
C GLN A 887 -29.09 13.98 -8.94
N LEU A 888 -28.50 12.80 -8.76
CA LEU A 888 -29.17 11.65 -8.16
C LEU A 888 -28.66 11.35 -6.75
N HIS A 889 -27.33 11.34 -6.56
CA HIS A 889 -26.69 10.92 -5.31
C HIS A 889 -25.48 11.80 -4.96
N PRO A 890 -25.15 11.96 -3.65
CA PRO A 890 -23.90 12.60 -3.26
C PRO A 890 -22.68 11.88 -3.85
N VAL A 891 -21.67 12.65 -4.26
CA VAL A 891 -20.46 12.15 -4.93
C VAL A 891 -19.23 12.31 -4.05
N ASP A 892 -18.33 11.33 -4.07
CA ASP A 892 -16.96 11.41 -3.57
C ASP A 892 -15.96 11.20 -4.71
N PHE A 893 -14.87 11.96 -4.70
CA PHE A 893 -13.69 11.62 -5.52
C PHE A 893 -12.75 10.79 -4.67
N VAL A 894 -12.38 9.62 -5.17
CA VAL A 894 -11.45 8.71 -4.51
C VAL A 894 -10.25 8.46 -5.42
N MET A 895 -9.05 8.56 -4.83
CA MET A 895 -7.79 8.28 -5.52
C MET A 895 -7.26 6.87 -5.23
N SER A 896 -8.06 6.03 -4.54
CA SER A 896 -7.80 4.62 -4.20
C SER A 896 -9.00 3.98 -3.46
N GLU A 897 -8.89 2.71 -3.06
CA GLU A 897 -9.93 1.77 -2.56
C GLU A 897 -10.81 2.20 -1.34
N ASN A 898 -10.74 3.45 -0.88
CA ASN A 898 -11.56 3.96 0.22
C ASN A 898 -12.99 4.29 -0.23
N VAL A 899 -13.70 3.27 -0.73
CA VAL A 899 -15.11 3.37 -1.16
C VAL A 899 -16.00 3.70 0.04
N ARG A 900 -16.89 4.67 -0.18
CA ARG A 900 -17.95 5.08 0.75
C ARG A 900 -19.28 4.49 0.32
N ASN A 901 -19.98 3.87 1.27
CA ASN A 901 -21.28 3.23 1.00
C ASN A 901 -22.45 4.23 0.95
N ASP A 902 -22.25 5.46 1.44
CA ASP A 902 -23.25 6.52 1.48
C ASP A 902 -23.23 7.46 0.26
N LYS A 903 -22.36 7.19 -0.74
CA LYS A 903 -22.12 8.04 -1.91
C LYS A 903 -21.84 7.23 -3.16
N VAL A 904 -21.94 7.85 -4.35
CA VAL A 904 -21.31 7.31 -5.56
C VAL A 904 -19.85 7.76 -5.60
N ASN A 905 -18.94 6.86 -5.93
CA ASN A 905 -17.50 7.06 -5.86
C ASN A 905 -16.93 7.20 -7.26
N LEU A 906 -16.40 8.38 -7.59
CA LEU A 906 -15.65 8.61 -8.83
C LEU A 906 -14.17 8.31 -8.54
N CYS A 907 -13.67 7.22 -9.12
CA CYS A 907 -12.35 6.68 -8.86
C CYS A 907 -11.38 7.03 -10.00
N ILE A 908 -10.30 7.75 -9.68
CA ILE A 908 -9.24 8.06 -10.64
C ILE A 908 -8.11 7.05 -10.48
N THR A 909 -7.79 6.32 -11.54
CA THR A 909 -6.75 5.29 -11.56
C THR A 909 -5.57 5.67 -12.47
N PRO A 910 -4.40 5.03 -12.33
CA PRO A 910 -3.37 5.08 -13.36
C PRO A 910 -3.91 4.64 -14.74
N ILE A 911 -3.17 4.99 -15.80
CA ILE A 911 -3.47 4.52 -17.16
C ILE A 911 -3.25 3.00 -17.24
N GLY A 912 -4.20 2.28 -17.80
CA GLY A 912 -4.20 0.82 -17.89
C GLY A 912 -5.52 0.22 -17.43
N ASP A 913 -6.17 -0.53 -18.32
CA ASP A 913 -7.44 -1.21 -18.05
C ASP A 913 -7.41 -2.14 -16.83
N LYS A 914 -6.26 -2.76 -16.52
CA LYS A 914 -6.08 -3.60 -15.32
C LYS A 914 -6.45 -2.87 -14.03
N TYR A 915 -6.18 -1.57 -13.92
CA TYR A 915 -6.49 -0.78 -12.71
C TYR A 915 -7.98 -0.46 -12.58
N ILE A 916 -8.67 -0.31 -13.70
CA ILE A 916 -10.13 -0.18 -13.74
C ILE A 916 -10.78 -1.52 -13.41
N LEU A 917 -10.30 -2.63 -14.01
CA LEU A 917 -10.79 -3.98 -13.73
C LEU A 917 -10.65 -4.35 -12.24
N GLN A 918 -9.60 -3.90 -11.56
CA GLN A 918 -9.45 -4.11 -10.11
C GLN A 918 -10.60 -3.53 -9.29
N GLN A 919 -11.22 -2.44 -9.76
CA GLN A 919 -12.37 -1.82 -9.08
C GLN A 919 -13.65 -2.65 -9.23
N GLN A 920 -13.69 -3.62 -10.16
CA GLN A 920 -14.87 -4.42 -10.49
C GLN A 920 -16.10 -3.52 -10.71
N SER A 921 -15.92 -2.50 -11.55
CA SER A 921 -16.88 -1.43 -11.72
C SER A 921 -17.05 -1.03 -13.17
N LEU A 922 -18.11 -0.27 -13.45
CA LEU A 922 -18.21 0.47 -14.71
C LEU A 922 -17.08 1.49 -14.77
N GLY A 923 -16.40 1.57 -15.90
CA GLY A 923 -15.31 2.51 -16.07
C GLY A 923 -14.77 2.52 -17.48
N GLY A 924 -13.82 3.41 -17.75
CA GLY A 924 -13.22 3.47 -19.08
C GLY A 924 -12.00 4.35 -19.17
N GLU A 925 -11.29 4.16 -20.28
CA GLU A 925 -10.17 4.98 -20.71
C GLU A 925 -10.59 5.86 -21.88
N LYS A 926 -9.96 7.02 -22.01
CA LYS A 926 -10.22 7.96 -23.11
C LYS A 926 -10.06 7.32 -24.52
N SER A 927 -9.23 6.28 -24.63
CA SER A 927 -9.01 5.48 -25.84
C SER A 927 -10.25 4.75 -26.39
N GLY A 928 -11.36 4.72 -25.64
CA GLY A 928 -12.57 3.98 -26.02
C GLY A 928 -12.64 2.58 -25.43
N HIS A 929 -11.70 2.20 -24.55
CA HIS A 929 -11.79 0.98 -23.76
C HIS A 929 -12.76 1.20 -22.59
N ILE A 930 -13.98 0.69 -22.68
CA ILE A 930 -15.01 0.83 -21.64
C ILE A 930 -15.32 -0.54 -21.05
N ILE A 931 -15.11 -0.65 -19.73
CA ILE A 931 -15.37 -1.83 -18.94
C ILE A 931 -16.79 -1.77 -18.41
N ARG A 932 -17.59 -2.78 -18.75
CA ARG A 932 -18.96 -2.96 -18.24
C ARG A 932 -19.10 -4.32 -17.57
N CYS A 933 -20.05 -4.43 -16.65
CA CYS A 933 -20.50 -5.72 -16.15
C CYS A 933 -21.32 -6.41 -17.23
N ASN A 934 -20.91 -7.60 -17.63
CA ASN A 934 -21.65 -8.47 -18.53
C ASN A 934 -21.99 -9.75 -17.77
N ARG A 935 -23.25 -10.15 -17.83
CA ARG A 935 -23.72 -11.36 -17.19
C ARG A 935 -23.37 -12.56 -18.07
N VAL A 936 -22.70 -13.54 -17.48
CA VAL A 936 -22.43 -14.84 -18.07
C VAL A 936 -23.27 -15.87 -17.32
N ILE A 937 -24.15 -16.58 -18.04
CA ILE A 937 -24.99 -17.64 -17.46
C ILE A 937 -24.45 -18.99 -17.93
N SER A 938 -24.11 -19.86 -16.98
CA SER A 938 -23.68 -21.24 -17.24
C SER A 938 -24.22 -22.17 -16.15
N GLN A 939 -24.84 -23.29 -16.55
CA GLN A 939 -25.38 -24.32 -15.63
C GLN A 939 -26.19 -23.76 -14.45
N ASP A 940 -27.12 -22.84 -14.72
CA ASP A 940 -27.95 -22.14 -13.71
C ASP A 940 -27.16 -21.25 -12.72
N LYS A 941 -25.85 -21.07 -12.92
CA LYS A 941 -25.03 -20.07 -12.22
C LYS A 941 -24.94 -18.79 -13.05
N GLU A 942 -24.96 -17.68 -12.34
CA GLU A 942 -24.88 -16.34 -12.90
C GLU A 942 -23.59 -15.67 -12.42
N HIS A 943 -22.73 -15.31 -13.36
CA HIS A 943 -21.45 -14.64 -13.09
C HIS A 943 -21.46 -13.21 -13.64
N ASP A 944 -21.14 -12.25 -12.79
CA ASP A 944 -20.88 -10.87 -13.19
C ASP A 944 -19.42 -10.74 -13.65
N VAL A 945 -19.23 -10.50 -14.95
CA VAL A 945 -17.90 -10.38 -15.58
C VAL A 945 -17.66 -8.94 -16.02
N TYR A 946 -16.72 -8.27 -15.37
CA TYR A 946 -16.24 -6.95 -15.78
C TYR A 946 -15.15 -7.11 -16.83
N VAL A 947 -15.40 -6.62 -18.05
CA VAL A 947 -14.41 -6.67 -19.15
C VAL A 947 -14.67 -5.54 -20.15
N GLY A 948 -13.61 -5.09 -20.82
CA GLY A 948 -13.72 -4.26 -22.02
C GLY A 948 -14.24 -5.10 -23.19
N ASN A 949 -15.49 -4.86 -23.57
CA ASN A 949 -16.09 -5.42 -24.77
C ASN A 949 -16.49 -4.23 -25.66
N GLY A 950 -15.65 -3.92 -26.65
CA GLY A 950 -15.81 -2.71 -27.46
C GLY A 950 -17.17 -2.65 -28.15
N PHE A 951 -17.69 -3.79 -28.61
CA PHE A 951 -18.98 -3.86 -29.29
C PHE A 951 -20.13 -3.53 -28.33
N LEU A 952 -20.24 -4.26 -27.21
CA LEU A 952 -21.32 -4.03 -26.25
C LEU A 952 -21.26 -2.61 -25.69
N ALA A 953 -20.06 -2.14 -25.32
CA ALA A 953 -19.89 -0.77 -24.85
C ALA A 953 -20.40 0.26 -25.87
N ASN A 954 -20.06 0.12 -27.15
CA ASN A 954 -20.47 1.08 -28.17
C ASN A 954 -21.95 0.97 -28.54
N ILE A 955 -22.56 -0.21 -28.46
CA ILE A 955 -24.02 -0.35 -28.61
C ILE A 955 -24.76 0.37 -27.47
N HIS A 956 -24.27 0.30 -26.22
CA HIS A 956 -24.80 1.12 -25.13
C HIS A 956 -24.59 2.62 -25.37
N THR A 957 -23.47 3.03 -25.96
CA THR A 957 -23.23 4.42 -26.38
C THR A 957 -24.22 4.88 -27.45
N VAL A 958 -24.46 4.08 -28.50
CA VAL A 958 -25.44 4.37 -29.55
C VAL A 958 -26.82 4.63 -28.94
N PHE A 959 -27.28 3.75 -28.04
CA PHE A 959 -28.57 3.92 -27.36
C PHE A 959 -28.59 5.18 -26.48
N SER A 960 -27.50 5.47 -25.77
CA SER A 960 -27.40 6.71 -24.98
C SER A 960 -27.45 7.98 -25.85
N ILE A 961 -26.96 7.93 -27.09
CA ILE A 961 -27.08 9.01 -28.08
C ILE A 961 -28.52 9.09 -28.62
N LEU A 962 -29.16 7.95 -28.91
CA LEU A 962 -30.56 7.92 -29.36
C LEU A 962 -31.52 8.48 -28.30
N ASP A 963 -31.28 8.21 -27.02
CA ASP A 963 -32.01 8.80 -25.89
C ASP A 963 -31.85 10.32 -25.85
N LEU A 964 -30.65 10.82 -26.20
CA LEU A 964 -30.34 12.25 -26.24
C LEU A 964 -31.00 12.97 -27.42
N LEU A 965 -30.97 12.38 -28.62
CA LEU A 965 -31.43 13.02 -29.84
C LEU A 965 -32.97 13.24 -29.89
N THR A 966 -33.75 12.56 -29.03
CA THR A 966 -35.23 12.55 -29.03
C THR A 966 -35.86 12.17 -30.37
N THR A 967 -37.19 12.15 -30.48
CA THR A 967 -37.90 11.90 -31.76
C THR A 967 -37.64 12.97 -32.83
N GLN A 968 -37.14 14.15 -32.48
CA GLN A 968 -36.89 15.26 -33.43
C GLN A 968 -35.43 15.34 -33.94
N ARG A 969 -34.51 14.50 -33.43
CA ARG A 969 -33.09 14.46 -33.84
C ARG A 969 -32.38 15.80 -33.70
N ASP A 970 -32.47 16.34 -32.50
CA ASP A 970 -31.80 17.59 -32.15
C ASP A 970 -30.32 17.33 -31.82
N PHE A 971 -29.45 17.50 -32.81
CA PHE A 971 -28.00 17.33 -32.67
C PHE A 971 -27.33 18.43 -31.83
N SER A 972 -28.02 19.53 -31.50
CA SER A 972 -27.44 20.60 -30.68
C SER A 972 -27.05 20.08 -29.29
N GLN A 973 -27.83 19.15 -28.73
CA GLN A 973 -27.59 18.54 -27.42
C GLN A 973 -26.29 17.73 -27.32
N ILE A 974 -25.74 17.26 -28.46
CA ILE A 974 -24.44 16.59 -28.51
C ILE A 974 -23.31 17.61 -28.26
N SER A 975 -23.46 18.83 -28.77
CA SER A 975 -22.46 19.90 -28.61
C SER A 975 -22.47 20.51 -27.21
N GLU A 976 -23.55 20.31 -26.44
CA GLU A 976 -23.75 20.86 -25.10
C GLU A 976 -23.40 19.91 -23.95
N LEU A 977 -22.89 18.70 -24.23
CA LEU A 977 -22.64 17.68 -23.20
C LEU A 977 -21.73 18.16 -22.07
N TYR A 978 -20.62 18.77 -22.44
CA TYR A 978 -19.70 19.48 -21.55
C TYR A 978 -18.70 20.30 -22.39
N PRO A 979 -18.02 21.31 -21.80
CA PRO A 979 -17.07 22.14 -22.55
C PRO A 979 -16.00 21.32 -23.27
N THR A 980 -15.66 21.69 -24.50
CA THR A 980 -14.61 21.03 -25.28
C THR A 980 -13.30 20.94 -24.49
N PRO A 981 -12.77 19.73 -24.25
CA PRO A 981 -11.48 19.53 -23.63
C PRO A 981 -10.35 20.26 -24.36
N LYS A 982 -9.50 20.96 -23.61
CA LYS A 982 -8.26 21.56 -24.15
C LYS A 982 -7.07 20.85 -23.51
N SER A 983 -6.27 20.24 -24.36
CA SER A 983 -5.13 19.43 -23.92
C SER A 983 -3.92 19.66 -24.81
N ILE A 984 -2.73 19.65 -24.21
CA ILE A 984 -1.45 19.63 -24.93
C ILE A 984 -0.68 18.40 -24.50
N SER A 985 -0.28 17.58 -25.46
CA SER A 985 0.61 16.45 -25.25
C SER A 985 1.98 16.77 -25.80
N VAL A 986 3.00 16.58 -24.96
CA VAL A 986 4.41 16.57 -25.32
C VAL A 986 4.84 15.11 -25.40
N TYR A 987 5.29 14.69 -26.57
CA TYR A 987 5.89 13.38 -26.77
C TYR A 987 7.34 13.53 -27.18
N VAL A 988 8.19 12.67 -26.64
CA VAL A 988 9.55 12.42 -27.13
C VAL A 988 9.66 10.93 -27.41
N TYR A 989 9.97 10.57 -28.65
CA TYR A 989 10.09 9.17 -29.09
C TYR A 989 11.54 8.71 -29.06
N PHE A 990 11.73 7.39 -29.07
CA PHE A 990 13.04 6.72 -29.08
C PHE A 990 13.89 7.13 -27.88
N VAL A 991 13.30 7.00 -26.70
CA VAL A 991 13.85 7.53 -25.45
C VAL A 991 14.48 6.47 -24.56
N LYS A 992 15.46 6.93 -23.78
CA LYS A 992 15.98 6.35 -22.56
C LYS A 992 14.95 6.50 -21.44
N LYS A 993 13.86 5.72 -21.52
CA LYS A 993 12.73 5.74 -20.57
C LYS A 993 13.19 5.69 -19.12
N GLU A 994 14.24 4.93 -18.87
CA GLU A 994 14.93 4.75 -17.60
C GLU A 994 15.33 6.00 -16.82
N LEU A 995 15.57 7.12 -17.49
CA LEU A 995 15.93 8.36 -16.80
C LEU A 995 14.76 8.95 -16.01
N TRP A 996 13.56 8.43 -16.26
CA TRP A 996 12.35 8.80 -15.56
C TRP A 996 12.03 7.78 -14.48
N TYR A 997 12.17 8.11 -13.20
CA TYR A 997 11.60 7.32 -12.10
C TYR A 997 11.21 8.27 -10.98
N TYR A 998 10.41 7.82 -10.02
CA TYR A 998 9.99 8.67 -8.91
C TYR A 998 11.22 9.32 -8.23
N GLU A 999 11.25 10.65 -8.19
CA GLU A 999 12.34 11.47 -7.63
C GLU A 999 13.70 11.38 -8.36
N SER A 1000 13.75 10.84 -9.59
CA SER A 1000 14.96 10.93 -10.43
C SER A 1000 15.38 12.39 -10.69
N PRO A 1001 16.67 12.65 -11.04
CA PRO A 1001 17.11 14.01 -11.38
C PRO A 1001 16.26 14.66 -12.48
N LEU A 1002 15.89 13.88 -13.50
CA LEU A 1002 15.00 14.36 -14.57
C LEU A 1002 13.57 14.60 -14.07
N TRP A 1003 13.03 13.70 -13.24
CA TRP A 1003 11.73 13.89 -12.60
C TRP A 1003 11.69 15.20 -11.80
N GLN A 1004 12.68 15.43 -10.95
CA GLN A 1004 12.76 16.64 -10.13
C GLN A 1004 12.90 17.90 -11.00
N LYS A 1005 13.67 17.84 -12.09
CA LYS A 1005 13.81 18.93 -13.07
C LYS A 1005 12.47 19.28 -13.72
N ILE A 1006 11.70 18.28 -14.15
CA ILE A 1006 10.36 18.48 -14.72
C ILE A 1006 9.36 18.97 -13.67
N VAL A 1007 9.38 18.43 -12.45
CA VAL A 1007 8.53 18.90 -11.35
C VAL A 1007 8.83 20.36 -11.00
N ALA A 1008 10.11 20.76 -10.93
CA ALA A 1008 10.50 22.14 -10.68
C ALA A 1008 10.02 23.09 -11.80
N CYS A 1009 10.19 22.69 -13.07
CA CYS A 1009 9.68 23.43 -14.22
C CYS A 1009 8.15 23.64 -14.14
N ILE A 1010 7.40 22.59 -13.79
CA ILE A 1010 5.95 22.65 -13.59
C ILE A 1010 5.59 23.58 -12.43
N GLN A 1011 6.21 23.40 -11.26
CA GLN A 1011 5.91 24.21 -10.07
C GLN A 1011 6.20 25.69 -10.27
N GLN A 1012 7.24 26.02 -11.06
CA GLN A 1012 7.55 27.40 -11.40
C GLN A 1012 6.47 28.05 -12.28
N HIS A 1013 6.05 27.37 -13.35
CA HIS A 1013 5.03 27.87 -14.28
C HIS A 1013 3.63 27.96 -13.68
N PHE A 1014 3.31 27.09 -12.73
CA PHE A 1014 1.99 27.05 -12.08
C PHE A 1014 2.06 27.48 -10.60
N SER A 1015 2.97 28.40 -10.27
CA SER A 1015 3.20 28.88 -8.89
C SER A 1015 1.99 29.61 -8.28
N ASP A 1016 1.12 30.18 -9.12
CA ASP A 1016 -0.15 30.80 -8.68
C ASP A 1016 -1.24 29.78 -8.32
N TYR A 1017 -1.02 28.48 -8.59
CA TYR A 1017 -1.99 27.41 -8.35
C TYR A 1017 -1.57 26.50 -7.19
N THR A 1018 -2.57 25.94 -6.49
CA THR A 1018 -2.32 24.89 -5.51
C THR A 1018 -2.28 23.54 -6.20
N LEU A 1019 -1.07 23.03 -6.46
CA LEU A 1019 -0.86 21.73 -7.08
C LEU A 1019 -0.92 20.59 -6.05
N LEU A 1020 -1.89 19.69 -6.19
CA LEU A 1020 -1.93 18.44 -5.44
C LEU A 1020 -1.24 17.33 -6.24
N GLN A 1021 -0.11 16.82 -5.74
CA GLN A 1021 0.51 15.63 -6.29
C GLN A 1021 -0.17 14.37 -5.73
N THR A 1022 -0.52 13.42 -6.59
CA THR A 1022 -1.00 12.10 -6.16
C THR A 1022 0.06 11.05 -6.44
N LYS A 1023 0.32 10.18 -5.45
CA LYS A 1023 1.21 9.02 -5.60
C LYS A 1023 0.38 7.75 -5.74
N PHE A 1024 0.59 7.02 -6.84
CA PHE A 1024 -0.04 5.72 -7.07
C PHE A 1024 0.89 4.61 -6.62
N ALA A 1025 0.45 3.78 -5.67
CA ALA A 1025 1.29 2.71 -5.12
C ALA A 1025 1.73 1.69 -6.20
N GLN A 1026 0.85 1.40 -7.16
CA GLN A 1026 1.08 0.40 -8.20
C GLN A 1026 1.80 0.95 -9.45
N GLU A 1027 1.86 2.28 -9.61
CA GLU A 1027 2.56 2.98 -10.71
C GLU A 1027 3.28 4.22 -10.16
N PRO A 1028 4.30 4.05 -9.31
CA PRO A 1028 4.97 5.15 -8.62
C PRO A 1028 5.66 6.14 -9.57
N ASP A 1029 6.01 5.69 -10.77
CA ASP A 1029 6.62 6.47 -11.86
C ASP A 1029 5.63 7.29 -12.69
N THR A 1030 4.35 7.29 -12.33
CA THR A 1030 3.36 8.19 -12.94
C THR A 1030 3.30 9.49 -12.14
N LEU A 1031 3.78 10.58 -12.72
CA LEU A 1031 3.59 11.92 -12.16
C LEU A 1031 2.17 12.36 -12.46
N PHE A 1032 1.39 12.69 -11.44
CA PHE A 1032 0.06 13.27 -11.59
C PHE A 1032 -0.12 14.45 -10.64
N PHE A 1033 -0.24 15.64 -11.23
CA PHE A 1033 -0.68 16.86 -10.55
C PHE A 1033 -2.11 17.19 -10.93
N CYS A 1034 -2.86 17.70 -9.98
CA CYS A 1034 -4.17 18.27 -10.22
C CYS A 1034 -4.33 19.58 -9.43
N SER A 1035 -4.88 20.60 -10.07
CA SER A 1035 -5.33 21.84 -9.42
C SER A 1035 -6.85 21.82 -9.27
N SER A 1036 -7.34 22.27 -8.12
CA SER A 1036 -8.77 22.41 -7.88
C SER A 1036 -9.06 23.60 -6.98
N GLN A 1037 -10.15 24.32 -7.28
CA GLN A 1037 -10.64 25.45 -6.50
C GLN A 1037 -12.15 25.30 -6.28
N ASN A 1038 -12.62 25.54 -5.05
CA ASN A 1038 -14.05 25.45 -4.70
C ASN A 1038 -14.74 24.17 -5.18
N ASP A 1039 -14.06 23.02 -5.03
CA ASP A 1039 -14.57 21.70 -5.45
C ASP A 1039 -14.76 21.55 -6.98
N VAL A 1040 -14.09 22.38 -7.79
CA VAL A 1040 -14.03 22.29 -9.26
C VAL A 1040 -12.58 22.02 -9.68
N PHE A 1041 -12.37 21.04 -10.56
CA PHE A 1041 -11.04 20.78 -11.13
C PHE A 1041 -10.72 21.81 -12.20
N GLU A 1042 -9.55 22.42 -12.14
CA GLU A 1042 -9.10 23.45 -13.08
C GLU A 1042 -8.26 22.85 -14.21
N PHE A 1043 -7.24 22.09 -13.83
CA PHE A 1043 -6.38 21.35 -14.77
C PHE A 1043 -5.70 20.14 -14.11
N SER A 1044 -5.17 19.25 -14.94
CA SER A 1044 -4.28 18.16 -14.56
C SER A 1044 -3.03 18.11 -15.45
N ILE A 1045 -1.95 17.59 -14.87
CA ILE A 1045 -0.68 17.35 -15.56
C ILE A 1045 -0.25 15.92 -15.26
N THR A 1046 -0.09 15.13 -16.30
CA THR A 1046 0.30 13.71 -16.21
C THR A 1046 1.60 13.50 -16.97
N ALA A 1047 2.63 12.91 -16.35
CA ALA A 1047 3.86 12.53 -17.03
C ALA A 1047 4.24 11.08 -16.74
N ARG A 1048 4.49 10.31 -17.81
CA ARG A 1048 4.93 8.91 -17.74
C ARG A 1048 5.54 8.42 -19.05
N PRO A 1049 6.42 7.41 -19.01
CA PRO A 1049 6.78 6.65 -20.20
C PRO A 1049 5.59 5.84 -20.70
N SER A 1050 5.48 5.67 -22.02
CA SER A 1050 4.49 4.77 -22.60
C SER A 1050 4.87 3.30 -22.32
N GLY A 1051 3.88 2.46 -22.06
CA GLY A 1051 4.06 1.01 -21.95
C GLY A 1051 4.12 0.31 -23.32
N THR A 1052 3.52 0.91 -24.35
CA THR A 1052 3.34 0.29 -25.68
C THR A 1052 4.33 0.82 -26.72
N GLU A 1053 4.60 2.13 -26.72
CA GLU A 1053 5.50 2.78 -27.66
C GLU A 1053 6.81 3.15 -26.96
N ASN A 1054 7.92 3.22 -27.67
CA ASN A 1054 9.16 3.75 -27.11
C ASN A 1054 9.13 5.28 -27.01
N LYS A 1055 8.30 5.83 -26.09
CA LYS A 1055 8.15 7.28 -25.89
C LYS A 1055 8.01 7.68 -24.43
N MET A 1056 8.37 8.93 -24.13
CA MET A 1056 8.00 9.66 -22.92
C MET A 1056 6.87 10.63 -23.27
N GLY A 1057 5.85 10.69 -22.41
CA GLY A 1057 4.71 11.58 -22.60
C GLY A 1057 4.48 12.48 -21.39
N VAL A 1058 4.25 13.77 -21.64
CA VAL A 1058 3.69 14.73 -20.68
C VAL A 1058 2.41 15.29 -21.26
N LYS A 1059 1.30 15.18 -20.53
CA LYS A 1059 -0.01 15.66 -20.96
C LYS A 1059 -0.51 16.70 -19.98
N PHE A 1060 -0.90 17.84 -20.54
CA PHE A 1060 -1.62 18.90 -19.86
C PHE A 1060 -3.09 18.80 -20.28
N SER A 1061 -4.02 18.76 -19.33
CA SER A 1061 -5.46 18.78 -19.60
C SER A 1061 -6.14 19.85 -18.78
N GLY A 1062 -7.02 20.63 -19.39
CA GLY A 1062 -7.72 21.72 -18.73
C GLY A 1062 -8.79 22.33 -19.63
N THR A 1063 -8.99 23.64 -19.48
CA THR A 1063 -9.96 24.42 -20.26
C THR A 1063 -9.24 25.42 -21.17
N ALA A 1064 -10.00 26.21 -21.94
CA ALA A 1064 -9.44 27.27 -22.78
C ALA A 1064 -8.63 28.31 -21.99
N GLN A 1065 -8.90 28.48 -20.69
CA GLN A 1065 -8.17 29.41 -19.82
C GLN A 1065 -6.72 28.98 -19.57
N ASN A 1066 -6.42 27.69 -19.70
CA ASN A 1066 -5.11 27.14 -19.36
C ASN A 1066 -4.21 26.94 -20.59
N ILE A 1067 -4.75 27.08 -21.81
CA ILE A 1067 -4.06 26.63 -23.04
C ILE A 1067 -2.79 27.43 -23.34
N GLU A 1068 -2.78 28.73 -23.02
CA GLU A 1068 -1.62 29.59 -23.21
C GLU A 1068 -0.47 29.14 -22.30
N ALA A 1069 -0.73 29.02 -20.99
CA ALA A 1069 0.24 28.49 -20.03
C ALA A 1069 0.72 27.07 -20.38
N PHE A 1070 -0.16 26.18 -20.85
CA PHE A 1070 0.23 24.85 -21.32
C PHE A 1070 1.15 24.92 -22.55
N THR A 1071 0.92 25.87 -23.45
CA THR A 1071 1.74 26.01 -24.67
C THR A 1071 3.15 26.44 -24.27
N ASP A 1072 3.25 27.46 -23.41
CA ASP A 1072 4.52 28.02 -22.96
C ASP A 1072 5.43 26.95 -22.32
N ILE A 1073 4.91 26.20 -21.35
CA ILE A 1073 5.68 25.14 -20.68
C ILE A 1073 5.97 23.94 -21.60
N SER A 1074 5.10 23.64 -22.58
CA SER A 1074 5.23 22.45 -23.42
C SER A 1074 6.47 22.43 -24.30
N GLU A 1075 6.89 23.60 -24.80
CA GLU A 1075 8.12 23.74 -25.58
C GLU A 1075 9.35 23.54 -24.68
N GLU A 1076 9.36 24.15 -23.50
CA GLU A 1076 10.47 24.00 -22.54
C GLU A 1076 10.66 22.55 -22.12
N ILE A 1077 9.58 21.88 -21.70
CA ILE A 1077 9.61 20.47 -21.31
C ILE A 1077 10.03 19.58 -22.48
N PHE A 1078 9.58 19.85 -23.71
CA PHE A 1078 10.00 19.08 -24.87
C PHE A 1078 11.53 19.08 -25.02
N PHE A 1079 12.16 20.26 -24.97
CA PHE A 1079 13.62 20.35 -25.13
C PHE A 1079 14.38 19.73 -23.96
N VAL A 1080 13.88 19.86 -22.73
CA VAL A 1080 14.48 19.18 -21.57
C VAL A 1080 14.41 17.66 -21.76
N LEU A 1081 13.24 17.11 -22.08
CA LEU A 1081 13.07 15.68 -22.27
C LEU A 1081 13.86 15.16 -23.47
N ALA A 1082 13.86 15.88 -24.58
CA ALA A 1082 14.57 15.46 -25.79
C ALA A 1082 16.10 15.49 -25.59
N HIS A 1083 16.63 16.51 -24.90
CA HIS A 1083 18.06 16.58 -24.58
C HIS A 1083 18.50 15.44 -23.65
N GLU A 1084 17.74 15.20 -22.57
CA GLU A 1084 18.13 14.25 -21.54
C GLU A 1084 17.84 12.80 -21.98
N MET A 1085 16.71 12.56 -22.65
CA MET A 1085 16.20 11.20 -22.88
C MET A 1085 16.44 10.63 -24.27
N LYS A 1086 16.84 11.38 -25.31
CA LYS A 1086 16.94 10.76 -26.65
C LYS A 1086 18.00 9.66 -26.67
N ASN A 1087 17.67 8.49 -27.24
CA ASN A 1087 18.61 7.38 -27.38
C ASN A 1087 19.22 7.38 -28.78
N SER A 1088 20.46 7.86 -28.90
CA SER A 1088 21.23 7.92 -30.15
C SER A 1088 21.56 6.55 -30.76
N ASP A 1089 21.52 5.49 -29.97
CA ASP A 1089 22.02 4.17 -30.36
C ASP A 1089 20.96 3.36 -31.13
N LEU A 1090 19.70 3.80 -31.10
CA LEU A 1090 18.60 3.17 -31.82
C LEU A 1090 18.63 3.53 -33.31
N SER A 1091 18.47 2.53 -34.18
CA SER A 1091 18.34 2.73 -35.63
C SER A 1091 17.22 3.70 -35.98
N ALA A 1092 16.10 3.64 -35.25
CA ALA A 1092 14.97 4.56 -35.40
C ALA A 1092 15.37 6.03 -35.18
N THR A 1093 16.22 6.33 -34.19
CA THR A 1093 16.73 7.69 -33.93
C THR A 1093 17.68 8.15 -35.03
N GLN A 1094 18.48 7.24 -35.59
CA GLN A 1094 19.36 7.55 -36.71
C GLN A 1094 18.57 7.88 -37.98
N ILE A 1095 17.51 7.12 -38.26
CA ILE A 1095 16.56 7.40 -39.34
C ILE A 1095 15.87 8.74 -39.09
N GLU A 1096 15.41 9.00 -37.87
CA GLU A 1096 14.79 10.27 -37.47
C GLU A 1096 15.69 11.47 -37.84
N ASN A 1097 16.97 11.41 -37.45
CA ASN A 1097 17.94 12.45 -37.75
C ASN A 1097 18.22 12.58 -39.24
N LYS A 1098 18.37 11.47 -39.97
CA LYS A 1098 18.59 11.49 -41.42
C LYS A 1098 17.42 12.13 -42.17
N VAL A 1099 16.19 11.77 -41.80
CA VAL A 1099 14.97 12.37 -42.36
C VAL A 1099 14.98 13.87 -42.09
N LEU A 1100 15.21 14.30 -40.84
CA LEU A 1100 15.23 15.72 -40.49
C LEU A 1100 16.30 16.54 -41.22
N HIS A 1101 17.47 15.97 -41.53
CA HIS A 1101 18.52 16.64 -42.31
C HIS A 1101 18.23 16.68 -43.82
N LEU A 1102 17.51 15.67 -44.36
CA LEU A 1102 17.09 15.66 -45.77
C LEU A 1102 15.91 16.60 -46.03
N LEU A 1103 15.14 16.94 -45.00
CA LEU A 1103 13.98 17.81 -45.12
C LEU A 1103 14.38 19.29 -45.21
N THR A 1104 13.88 19.95 -46.24
CA THR A 1104 13.95 21.41 -46.41
C THR A 1104 12.71 22.09 -45.83
N GLN A 1105 12.57 23.41 -46.03
CA GLN A 1105 11.32 24.12 -45.68
C GLN A 1105 10.18 23.87 -46.67
N ASP A 1106 10.46 23.27 -47.83
CA ASP A 1106 9.45 22.97 -48.84
C ASP A 1106 8.80 21.59 -48.61
N LYS A 1107 7.59 21.39 -49.13
CA LYS A 1107 6.91 20.08 -49.14
C LYS A 1107 7.66 19.11 -50.03
N GLN A 1108 8.09 17.98 -49.47
CA GLN A 1108 8.73 16.89 -50.19
C GLN A 1108 7.87 15.63 -50.15
N ASN A 1109 7.90 14.83 -51.22
CA ASN A 1109 7.18 13.55 -51.27
C ASN A 1109 7.86 12.54 -50.35
N ILE A 1110 7.07 11.87 -49.51
CA ILE A 1110 7.60 10.92 -48.52
C ILE A 1110 8.23 9.69 -49.17
N VAL A 1111 7.74 9.26 -50.33
CA VAL A 1111 8.26 8.10 -51.08
C VAL A 1111 9.66 8.38 -51.62
N ASP A 1112 9.93 9.62 -52.04
CA ASP A 1112 11.27 10.01 -52.50
C ASP A 1112 12.28 10.00 -51.35
N ILE A 1113 11.87 10.45 -50.16
CA ILE A 1113 12.69 10.39 -48.94
C ILE A 1113 12.91 8.94 -48.52
N GLN A 1114 11.88 8.09 -48.59
CA GLN A 1114 11.99 6.66 -48.31
C GLN A 1114 13.00 6.01 -49.25
N ASN A 1115 12.85 6.16 -50.58
CA ASN A 1115 13.72 5.55 -51.58
C ASN A 1115 15.18 6.01 -51.43
N ALA A 1116 15.41 7.25 -50.99
CA ALA A 1116 16.75 7.77 -50.72
C ALA A 1116 17.42 7.12 -49.50
N LEU A 1117 16.63 6.65 -48.52
CA LEU A 1117 17.13 6.10 -47.26
C LEU A 1117 17.10 4.57 -47.22
N ILE A 1118 16.15 3.95 -47.92
CA ILE A 1118 15.86 2.51 -47.95
C ILE A 1118 15.56 2.14 -49.41
N PRO A 1119 16.58 1.80 -50.21
CA PRO A 1119 16.44 1.62 -51.66
C PRO A 1119 15.78 0.30 -52.12
N GLU A 1120 15.53 -0.66 -51.22
CA GLU A 1120 15.06 -2.02 -51.56
C GLU A 1120 13.68 -2.39 -50.96
N GLU A 1121 12.95 -3.29 -51.63
CA GLU A 1121 11.59 -3.80 -51.31
C GLU A 1121 11.52 -4.67 -50.02
N ASN A 1122 12.08 -4.21 -48.91
CA ASN A 1122 11.86 -4.85 -47.61
C ASN A 1122 10.65 -4.21 -46.92
N ALA A 1123 9.55 -4.95 -46.88
CA ALA A 1123 8.29 -4.51 -46.26
C ALA A 1123 8.45 -4.14 -44.77
N ILE A 1124 9.38 -4.79 -44.06
CA ILE A 1124 9.66 -4.54 -42.64
C ILE A 1124 10.34 -3.18 -42.45
N GLU A 1125 11.39 -2.92 -43.22
CA GLU A 1125 12.13 -1.66 -43.16
C GLU A 1125 11.27 -0.48 -43.61
N THR A 1126 10.42 -0.71 -44.62
CA THR A 1126 9.42 0.27 -45.07
C THR A 1126 8.43 0.60 -43.95
N ALA A 1127 7.85 -0.41 -43.28
CA ALA A 1127 6.94 -0.19 -42.17
C ALA A 1127 7.62 0.55 -41.00
N GLN A 1128 8.86 0.20 -40.68
CA GLN A 1128 9.65 0.88 -39.65
C GLN A 1128 9.92 2.34 -40.01
N PHE A 1129 10.24 2.65 -41.25
CA PHE A 1129 10.42 4.02 -41.73
C PHE A 1129 9.16 4.87 -41.52
N PHE A 1130 8.00 4.37 -41.96
CA PHE A 1130 6.75 5.10 -41.78
C PHE A 1130 6.37 5.25 -40.29
N ALA A 1131 6.71 4.29 -39.44
CA ALA A 1131 6.55 4.44 -37.99
C ALA A 1131 7.43 5.57 -37.42
N VAL A 1132 8.66 5.75 -37.91
CA VAL A 1132 9.54 6.89 -37.55
C VAL A 1132 8.95 8.21 -38.05
N VAL A 1133 8.40 8.24 -39.26
CA VAL A 1133 7.73 9.43 -39.81
C VAL A 1133 6.51 9.83 -38.97
N GLU A 1134 5.70 8.87 -38.55
CA GLU A 1134 4.60 9.14 -37.61
C GLU A 1134 5.11 9.66 -36.26
N ALA A 1135 6.20 9.08 -35.73
CA ALA A 1135 6.82 9.56 -34.49
C ALA A 1135 7.32 11.01 -34.62
N LEU A 1136 7.95 11.37 -35.73
CA LEU A 1136 8.36 12.75 -36.04
C LEU A 1136 7.17 13.71 -36.04
N ALA A 1137 6.07 13.32 -36.67
CA ALA A 1137 4.86 14.12 -36.73
C ALA A 1137 4.21 14.28 -35.34
N LYS A 1138 4.15 13.21 -34.55
CA LYS A 1138 3.63 13.24 -33.17
C LYS A 1138 4.50 14.08 -32.21
N GLN A 1139 5.81 14.18 -32.46
CA GLN A 1139 6.72 15.09 -31.74
C GLN A 1139 6.60 16.55 -32.20
N LYS A 1140 5.81 16.82 -33.25
CA LYS A 1140 5.71 18.11 -33.95
C LYS A 1140 7.04 18.58 -34.54
N LEU A 1141 7.96 17.67 -34.87
CA LEU A 1141 9.23 18.01 -35.55
C LEU A 1141 9.04 18.17 -37.07
N VAL A 1142 8.00 17.56 -37.62
CA VAL A 1142 7.58 17.66 -39.02
C VAL A 1142 6.06 17.80 -39.11
N SER A 1143 5.58 18.28 -40.26
CA SER A 1143 4.20 18.14 -40.70
C SER A 1143 4.13 17.02 -41.74
N TYR A 1144 3.21 16.07 -41.58
CA TYR A 1144 3.02 14.93 -42.47
C TYR A 1144 1.54 14.72 -42.79
N ASP A 1145 1.17 14.69 -44.07
CA ASP A 1145 -0.22 14.57 -44.55
C ASP A 1145 -0.53 13.19 -45.18
N GLY A 1146 0.35 12.21 -45.01
CA GLY A 1146 0.23 10.88 -45.62
C GLY A 1146 0.89 10.76 -47.00
N LYS A 1147 1.25 11.88 -47.64
CA LYS A 1147 1.96 11.89 -48.94
C LYS A 1147 3.19 12.80 -48.92
N SER A 1148 3.07 13.95 -48.27
CA SER A 1148 4.11 14.98 -48.23
C SER A 1148 4.55 15.23 -46.80
N ILE A 1149 5.81 15.62 -46.65
CA ILE A 1149 6.46 15.91 -45.38
C ILE A 1149 7.24 17.23 -45.45
N THR A 1150 7.21 18.01 -44.38
CA THR A 1150 7.94 19.29 -44.25
C THR A 1150 8.48 19.47 -42.83
N ARG A 1151 9.68 20.03 -42.69
CA ARG A 1151 10.31 20.31 -41.39
C ARG A 1151 9.59 21.47 -40.66
N SER A 1152 9.25 21.27 -39.39
CA SER A 1152 8.57 22.30 -38.58
C SER A 1152 9.57 23.29 -37.94
N PRO A 1153 9.11 24.43 -37.40
CA PRO A 1153 9.97 25.34 -36.62
C PRO A 1153 10.63 24.66 -35.41
N ARG A 1154 9.89 23.80 -34.70
CA ARG A 1154 10.45 22.99 -33.60
C ARG A 1154 11.53 22.04 -34.11
N GLY A 1155 11.34 21.45 -35.30
CA GLY A 1155 12.33 20.61 -35.97
C GLY A 1155 13.63 21.33 -36.30
N GLN A 1156 13.57 22.61 -36.69
CA GLN A 1156 14.77 23.42 -36.95
C GLN A 1156 15.56 23.67 -35.67
N LYS A 1157 14.87 24.11 -34.60
CA LYS A 1157 15.49 24.34 -33.29
C LYS A 1157 16.06 23.05 -32.69
N TYR A 1158 15.41 21.90 -32.92
CA TYR A 1158 15.90 20.59 -32.48
C TYR A 1158 17.24 20.18 -33.11
N LEU A 1159 17.50 20.58 -34.36
CA LEU A 1159 18.78 20.32 -35.04
C LEU A 1159 19.90 21.30 -34.66
N GLY A 1160 19.59 22.38 -33.96
CA GLY A 1160 20.56 23.45 -33.66
C GLY A 1160 20.80 24.42 -34.82
N ASP A 1161 19.90 24.45 -35.81
CA ASP A 1161 19.96 25.34 -36.98
C ASP A 1161 19.48 26.79 -36.68
N ALA A 1162 19.15 27.10 -35.41
CA ALA A 1162 18.48 28.34 -34.98
C ALA A 1162 19.23 29.11 -33.89
#